data_AF-A0A1U8K0N5-F1
#
_entry.id   AF-A0A1U8K0N5-F1
#
_cell.length_a   1.000
_cell.length_b   1.000
_cell.length_c   1.000
_cell.angle_alpha   90.00
_cell.angle_beta   90.00
_cell.angle_gamma   90.00
#
_symmetry.space_group_name_H-M   'P 1'
#
loop_
_entity.id
_entity.type
_entity.pdbx_description
1 polymer ?
#
loop_
_entity_poly.entity_id
_entity_poly.type
_entity_poly.pdbx_seq_one_letter_code
_entity_poly.pdbx_strand_id
1 'polypeptide(L)'
;MATLAVGSLLQNPRLSSPRGQKLLLNLKPLRSLDLDCSPHRKLLCSRGACFSNSNPCGKFYIVKASSTDTAPIDTFSSADILYEQTFPVNRIEKVEGKLLIRLDQSKDQLNWRLTIGCSLSGKWILHWGVSYVGDTGSEWDQPPQDMWPHGSIPIKDYAIETPFKKPSKDDTFHEVKIDFNPSSAIEAIHFILKDEETGASYQHKGRDFRVSLVNYLEDDGNMIHAKSSFGKWPDAVEQLPNMVLKAEASCDSKNENRRLEGFYEEQPIVKEVSVGNMVNVAIRKFPDAANIVLHLETDIPGDVVVHWGVCRDDAKTWEIPAVPYPPETTVFRNKALRTLLQPTGNGSRALFTLDEKLDGFLFVLKLDANSWVNFQGNDFYIPLSSARSVKGQSDSESEETSGKAHTDGIINEIRNLVSGLNSEKSLQTKVKEAKESILNEIEKLAAEAYSIFRSSTPSYPEEDSDADDAEPTINISSGTGSGFEILCQGFNWESNKSGRWYMELKEKASEISSLGFTVIWLPPPTESVSPEGYMPKDLYNLNSRYGTIDELKDLVKSLHGVGLKVLGDVVLNHRCAHYQNQNGVWNIFGGRLNWDDRAVVGDDPHFQGRGNKSSGDNFHAAPNIDHSQDFVRKDLIEWLCWLREEIGYDGWRLDFVRGFWGGYVKDYLDASEPYFAVGEYWDSLSYTYGEMDHNQDAHRQRIVDWINATNGTAGAFDVTSKGILHSALERCEYWRLSDQKGKPPGVVGWWPSRAVTFIENHDTGSTQGHWRFPGGKEMQGYAYILTHPGTPAVFYDHIVSHHRSEIGALISLRNRNKIHCRSIVEIVKAERDVYAATIDDRVAMKIGPGYYEPPSGPQRWSLALEGYDYKVWEASS
;
A
#
# COMPACT_ATOMS: atom_id res chain seq x y z
N MET A 1 17.84 6.72 67.93
CA MET A 1 16.89 7.48 68.77
C MET A 1 15.80 7.93 67.81
N ALA A 2 14.59 7.35 67.86
CA ALA A 2 13.51 7.62 68.82
C ALA A 2 12.68 8.86 68.39
N THR A 3 11.34 8.84 68.31
CA THR A 3 10.37 7.85 68.84
C THR A 3 9.05 7.77 68.03
N LEU A 4 8.25 6.75 68.37
CA LEU A 4 6.82 6.47 68.16
C LEU A 4 5.85 7.68 68.00
N ALA A 5 4.56 7.55 67.59
CA ALA A 5 3.77 6.64 66.73
C ALA A 5 2.24 6.85 66.99
N VAL A 6 1.36 6.06 66.35
CA VAL A 6 -0.05 5.76 66.68
C VAL A 6 -1.13 6.79 66.30
N GLY A 7 -2.25 6.29 65.73
CA GLY A 7 -3.50 7.05 65.53
C GLY A 7 -4.51 6.39 64.58
N SER A 8 -5.24 5.37 65.04
CA SER A 8 -6.36 4.74 64.29
C SER A 8 -7.70 4.85 65.05
N LEU A 9 -8.72 4.08 64.62
CA LEU A 9 -10.13 3.98 65.12
C LEU A 9 -11.12 4.91 64.39
N LEU A 10 -12.40 4.59 64.13
CA LEU A 10 -13.24 3.38 63.97
C LEU A 10 -14.69 3.92 63.68
N GLN A 11 -15.48 3.20 62.89
CA GLN A 11 -16.96 3.04 62.99
C GLN A 11 -17.94 4.25 63.03
N ASN A 12 -18.82 4.30 62.00
CA ASN A 12 -20.30 4.42 62.05
C ASN A 12 -20.97 4.64 63.42
N PRO A 13 -22.02 5.51 63.54
CA PRO A 13 -23.37 5.06 63.14
C PRO A 13 -24.49 6.10 62.78
N ARG A 14 -25.33 5.72 61.79
CA ARG A 14 -26.83 5.71 61.76
C ARG A 14 -27.72 6.96 62.01
N LEU A 15 -28.92 6.89 61.38
CA LEU A 15 -30.22 7.57 61.67
C LEU A 15 -30.32 9.08 61.33
N SER A 16 -31.48 9.64 60.93
CA SER A 16 -32.70 9.09 60.27
C SER A 16 -33.62 10.22 59.74
N SER A 17 -34.56 9.89 58.85
CA SER A 17 -35.56 10.81 58.24
C SER A 17 -36.59 11.40 59.24
N PRO A 18 -37.44 12.35 58.79
CA PRO A 18 -38.84 11.95 58.51
C PRO A 18 -39.57 12.70 57.36
N ARG A 19 -40.79 12.21 57.04
CA ARG A 19 -41.80 12.67 56.05
C ARG A 19 -41.53 12.27 54.58
N GLY A 20 -42.32 11.41 53.91
CA GLY A 20 -43.47 10.59 54.32
C GLY A 20 -44.84 11.32 54.35
N GLN A 21 -45.98 10.68 54.05
CA GLN A 21 -46.24 9.31 53.57
C GLN A 21 -47.75 9.11 53.22
N LYS A 22 -48.10 8.29 52.20
CA LYS A 22 -49.23 7.31 52.09
C LYS A 22 -49.50 6.93 50.62
N LEU A 23 -49.66 5.68 50.15
CA LEU A 23 -50.33 4.41 50.59
C LEU A 23 -51.81 4.28 50.14
N LEU A 24 -52.37 3.11 49.73
CA LEU A 24 -51.84 1.78 49.28
C LEU A 24 -53.02 0.81 48.88
N LEU A 25 -52.70 -0.41 48.39
CA LEU A 25 -53.53 -1.66 48.35
C LEU A 25 -54.63 -1.73 47.25
N ASN A 26 -55.13 -2.89 46.74
CA ASN A 26 -54.99 -4.35 47.04
C ASN A 26 -55.41 -5.19 45.78
N LEU A 27 -55.40 -6.54 45.63
CA LEU A 27 -54.98 -7.72 46.44
C LEU A 27 -54.45 -8.89 45.52
N LYS A 28 -55.17 -10.02 45.36
CA LYS A 28 -54.86 -11.31 44.65
C LYS A 28 -56.20 -12.10 44.38
N PRO A 29 -56.24 -13.41 43.99
CA PRO A 29 -55.98 -14.01 42.66
C PRO A 29 -57.05 -15.04 42.16
N LEU A 30 -56.73 -15.79 41.07
CA LEU A 30 -57.22 -17.13 40.60
C LEU A 30 -58.35 -17.30 39.54
N ARG A 31 -58.04 -18.21 38.59
CA ARG A 31 -58.88 -19.16 37.80
C ARG A 31 -59.68 -18.73 36.56
N SER A 32 -59.24 -19.28 35.41
CA SER A 32 -59.96 -20.17 34.44
C SER A 32 -61.49 -20.02 34.29
N LEU A 33 -62.08 -20.09 33.10
CA LEU A 33 -62.14 -21.26 32.20
C LEU A 33 -62.44 -20.79 30.75
N ASP A 34 -62.22 -21.53 29.64
CA ASP A 34 -61.28 -22.59 29.21
C ASP A 34 -61.56 -22.81 27.68
N LEU A 35 -61.14 -23.93 27.06
CA LEU A 35 -61.39 -24.36 25.65
C LEU A 35 -60.62 -23.55 24.57
N ASP A 36 -60.21 -24.11 23.43
CA ASP A 36 -59.83 -25.49 23.02
C ASP A 36 -58.96 -25.35 21.73
N CYS A 37 -58.24 -26.33 21.15
CA CYS A 37 -58.09 -27.77 21.38
C CYS A 37 -56.64 -28.19 21.04
N SER A 38 -56.38 -29.47 20.74
CA SER A 38 -55.10 -29.99 20.22
C SER A 38 -55.27 -31.33 19.51
N PRO A 39 -54.37 -31.67 18.56
CA PRO A 39 -53.66 -32.98 18.63
C PRO A 39 -52.22 -33.00 18.04
N HIS A 40 -51.30 -33.93 18.36
CA HIS A 40 -51.05 -34.72 19.59
C HIS A 40 -49.69 -35.49 19.50
N ARG A 41 -48.90 -35.59 20.60
CA ARG A 41 -47.87 -36.64 20.93
C ARG A 41 -46.51 -36.67 20.17
N LYS A 42 -45.33 -36.73 20.83
CA LYS A 42 -44.60 -37.82 21.57
C LYS A 42 -43.91 -38.86 20.62
N LEU A 43 -42.73 -39.47 20.85
CA LEU A 43 -41.70 -39.42 21.91
C LEU A 43 -40.34 -40.06 21.44
N LEU A 44 -39.23 -39.78 22.13
CA LEU A 44 -38.03 -40.61 22.41
C LEU A 44 -37.29 -41.49 21.34
N CYS A 45 -35.97 -41.21 21.22
CA CYS A 45 -34.81 -42.13 21.22
C CYS A 45 -34.47 -43.17 20.12
N SER A 46 -33.17 -43.12 19.74
CA SER A 46 -32.17 -44.22 19.70
C SER A 46 -31.73 -44.88 18.37
N ARG A 47 -30.38 -44.92 18.22
CA ARG A 47 -29.44 -45.90 17.59
C ARG A 47 -29.90 -46.81 16.42
N GLY A 48 -29.06 -46.85 15.38
CA GLY A 48 -28.99 -47.90 14.33
C GLY A 48 -28.91 -47.28 12.93
N ALA A 49 -27.87 -47.34 12.09
CA ALA A 49 -26.76 -48.27 11.80
C ALA A 49 -26.95 -49.12 10.52
N CYS A 50 -26.47 -48.56 9.40
CA CYS A 50 -25.90 -49.22 8.21
C CYS A 50 -26.76 -50.11 7.27
N PHE A 51 -26.21 -50.29 6.05
CA PHE A 51 -26.62 -51.17 4.93
C PHE A 51 -27.89 -50.77 4.17
N SER A 52 -28.01 -50.95 2.83
CA SER A 52 -27.00 -51.12 1.76
C SER A 52 -27.66 -51.06 0.37
N ASN A 53 -26.87 -50.76 -0.68
CA ASN A 53 -27.08 -51.02 -2.12
C ASN A 53 -28.42 -51.62 -2.61
N SER A 54 -29.06 -50.98 -3.60
CA SER A 54 -28.97 -51.41 -5.02
C SER A 54 -29.98 -50.69 -5.95
N ASN A 55 -29.60 -50.52 -7.23
CA ASN A 55 -30.55 -50.26 -8.33
C ASN A 55 -31.30 -51.55 -8.69
N PRO A 56 -32.51 -51.45 -9.25
CA PRO A 56 -32.64 -51.86 -10.65
C PRO A 56 -33.55 -50.96 -11.52
N CYS A 57 -33.35 -51.05 -12.84
CA CYS A 57 -34.11 -50.35 -13.88
C CYS A 57 -35.29 -51.21 -14.40
N GLY A 58 -36.42 -50.60 -14.83
CA GLY A 58 -37.38 -51.34 -15.67
C GLY A 58 -38.76 -50.74 -16.00
N LYS A 59 -38.86 -50.12 -17.19
CA LYS A 59 -39.97 -50.25 -18.19
C LYS A 59 -41.37 -49.63 -17.95
N PHE A 60 -41.60 -48.53 -18.67
CA PHE A 60 -42.68 -48.26 -19.66
C PHE A 60 -44.10 -48.85 -19.51
N TYR A 61 -45.11 -47.99 -19.77
CA TYR A 61 -45.97 -48.15 -20.97
C TYR A 61 -46.50 -46.79 -21.48
N ILE A 62 -47.20 -46.77 -22.63
CA ILE A 62 -47.38 -45.60 -23.53
C ILE A 62 -48.86 -45.31 -23.81
N VAL A 63 -49.21 -44.04 -24.02
CA VAL A 63 -50.41 -43.60 -24.76
C VAL A 63 -50.01 -42.58 -25.84
N LYS A 64 -50.52 -42.74 -27.06
CA LYS A 64 -50.44 -41.79 -28.21
C LYS A 64 -51.82 -41.09 -28.37
N ALA A 65 -52.05 -40.03 -29.15
CA ALA A 65 -51.28 -39.28 -30.18
C ALA A 65 -51.64 -37.76 -30.03
N SER A 66 -51.32 -36.79 -30.90
CA SER A 66 -50.79 -36.74 -32.28
C SER A 66 -50.11 -35.37 -32.51
N SER A 67 -48.85 -35.31 -32.96
CA SER A 67 -48.44 -35.21 -34.37
C SER A 67 -48.65 -33.84 -35.04
N THR A 68 -47.58 -33.03 -35.10
CA THR A 68 -47.23 -32.26 -36.31
C THR A 68 -45.71 -31.99 -36.33
N ASP A 69 -45.04 -32.71 -37.22
CA ASP A 69 -43.78 -32.43 -37.92
C ASP A 69 -42.60 -31.76 -37.18
N THR A 70 -41.63 -32.58 -36.79
CA THR A 70 -40.22 -32.18 -36.62
C THR A 70 -39.53 -32.19 -37.98
N ALA A 71 -38.80 -31.11 -38.32
CA ALA A 71 -37.78 -31.12 -39.38
C ALA A 71 -36.38 -30.92 -38.75
N PRO A 72 -35.34 -31.64 -39.18
CA PRO A 72 -33.98 -31.46 -38.65
C PRO A 72 -33.28 -30.28 -39.33
N ILE A 73 -32.49 -29.52 -38.59
CA ILE A 73 -31.57 -28.51 -39.15
C ILE A 73 -30.17 -28.73 -38.59
N ASP A 74 -29.53 -29.79 -39.08
CA ASP A 74 -28.08 -29.99 -39.01
C ASP A 74 -27.51 -29.70 -40.40
N THR A 75 -27.54 -28.43 -40.82
CA THR A 75 -26.84 -27.90 -42.01
C THR A 75 -26.88 -26.36 -42.01
N PHE A 76 -26.10 -25.73 -41.13
CA PHE A 76 -25.88 -24.29 -41.17
C PHE A 76 -24.67 -23.96 -42.03
N SER A 77 -24.82 -23.01 -42.94
CA SER A 77 -23.77 -22.56 -43.86
C SER A 77 -22.81 -21.59 -43.17
N SER A 78 -21.61 -21.42 -43.72
CA SER A 78 -20.63 -20.40 -43.29
C SER A 78 -21.03 -18.96 -43.68
N ALA A 79 -22.30 -18.72 -44.03
CA ALA A 79 -22.78 -17.48 -44.62
C ALA A 79 -23.53 -16.55 -43.63
N ASP A 80 -23.89 -17.05 -42.44
CA ASP A 80 -24.80 -16.36 -41.50
C ASP A 80 -24.07 -15.74 -40.28
N ILE A 81 -22.74 -15.66 -40.33
CA ILE A 81 -21.89 -15.04 -39.28
C ILE A 81 -21.61 -13.59 -39.68
N LEU A 82 -21.99 -12.65 -38.80
CA LEU A 82 -21.79 -11.20 -39.01
C LEU A 82 -20.50 -10.68 -38.36
N TYR A 83 -20.01 -11.38 -37.34
CA TYR A 83 -18.81 -11.04 -36.59
C TYR A 83 -18.26 -12.31 -35.96
N GLU A 84 -16.95 -12.50 -35.98
CA GLU A 84 -16.27 -13.53 -35.19
C GLU A 84 -14.92 -12.99 -34.73
N GLN A 85 -14.60 -13.15 -33.45
CA GLN A 85 -13.33 -12.74 -32.86
C GLN A 85 -12.88 -13.75 -31.80
N THR A 86 -11.62 -14.18 -31.90
CA THR A 86 -10.97 -14.99 -30.87
C THR A 86 -9.95 -14.14 -30.13
N PHE A 87 -10.09 -14.05 -28.81
CA PHE A 87 -9.21 -13.34 -27.90
C PHE A 87 -8.25 -14.32 -27.21
N PRO A 88 -6.93 -14.22 -27.41
CA PRO A 88 -5.97 -14.93 -26.58
C PRO A 88 -5.90 -14.32 -25.17
N VAL A 89 -5.93 -15.17 -24.15
CA VAL A 89 -5.92 -14.79 -22.73
C VAL A 89 -4.79 -15.55 -22.04
N ASN A 90 -3.90 -14.85 -21.33
CA ASN A 90 -2.92 -15.48 -20.46
C ASN A 90 -3.43 -15.46 -19.02
N ARG A 91 -3.43 -16.63 -18.37
CA ARG A 91 -3.86 -16.84 -16.98
C ARG A 91 -2.71 -17.43 -16.19
N ILE A 92 -2.52 -16.99 -14.95
CA ILE A 92 -1.52 -17.57 -14.04
C ILE A 92 -2.16 -18.75 -13.29
N GLU A 93 -1.59 -19.94 -13.43
CA GLU A 93 -1.89 -21.10 -12.60
C GLU A 93 -0.79 -21.34 -11.57
N LYS A 94 -1.15 -21.89 -10.40
CA LYS A 94 -0.22 -22.24 -9.33
C LYS A 94 0.06 -23.73 -9.34
N VAL A 95 1.29 -24.10 -9.68
CA VAL A 95 1.75 -25.49 -9.75
C VAL A 95 2.54 -25.80 -8.48
N GLU A 96 2.01 -26.71 -7.66
CA GLU A 96 2.69 -27.22 -6.48
C GLU A 96 3.77 -28.26 -6.87
N GLY A 97 4.87 -28.25 -6.13
CA GLY A 97 5.97 -29.19 -6.28
C GLY A 97 6.80 -29.29 -4.99
N LYS A 98 7.96 -29.94 -5.09
CA LYS A 98 8.84 -30.22 -3.96
C LYS A 98 10.26 -29.73 -4.19
N LEU A 99 10.77 -29.05 -3.18
CA LEU A 99 12.20 -28.87 -2.93
C LEU A 99 12.70 -30.04 -2.07
N LEU A 100 13.83 -30.60 -2.45
CA LEU A 100 14.54 -31.69 -1.81
C LEU A 100 15.84 -31.14 -1.23
N ILE A 101 16.12 -31.39 0.05
CA ILE A 101 17.36 -30.99 0.71
C ILE A 101 17.93 -32.22 1.43
N ARG A 102 19.14 -32.63 1.09
CA ARG A 102 19.76 -33.85 1.63
C ARG A 102 21.24 -33.63 1.92
N LEU A 103 21.68 -34.01 3.12
CA LEU A 103 23.07 -33.94 3.56
C LEU A 103 23.61 -35.35 3.82
N ASP A 104 24.58 -35.80 3.02
CA ASP A 104 25.27 -37.10 3.16
C ASP A 104 26.73 -36.91 3.60
N GLN A 105 27.26 -37.83 4.41
CA GLN A 105 28.71 -37.96 4.65
C GLN A 105 29.33 -38.89 3.59
N SER A 106 30.50 -38.56 3.06
CA SER A 106 31.20 -39.42 2.08
C SER A 106 31.90 -40.62 2.72
N LYS A 107 32.22 -41.63 1.89
CA LYS A 107 32.78 -42.94 2.31
C LYS A 107 34.15 -42.88 2.98
N ASP A 108 34.85 -41.75 2.85
CA ASP A 108 36.12 -41.43 3.50
C ASP A 108 35.95 -40.83 4.92
N GLN A 109 34.70 -40.57 5.36
CA GLN A 109 34.30 -39.88 6.59
C GLN A 109 34.84 -38.45 6.78
N LEU A 110 35.63 -37.93 5.84
CA LEU A 110 36.27 -36.61 5.95
C LEU A 110 35.45 -35.50 5.30
N ASN A 111 34.69 -35.80 4.24
CA ASN A 111 33.95 -34.81 3.47
C ASN A 111 32.43 -35.04 3.57
N TRP A 112 31.67 -34.02 3.18
CA TRP A 112 30.22 -33.97 3.25
C TRP A 112 29.64 -33.42 1.94
N ARG A 113 28.45 -33.90 1.57
CA ARG A 113 27.76 -33.55 0.33
C ARG A 113 26.35 -33.04 0.64
N LEU A 114 26.12 -31.76 0.36
CA LEU A 114 24.78 -31.19 0.32
C LEU A 114 24.21 -31.34 -1.10
N THR A 115 23.06 -32.00 -1.21
CA THR A 115 22.29 -32.13 -2.45
C THR A 115 21.00 -31.34 -2.30
N ILE A 116 20.75 -30.39 -3.20
CA ILE A 116 19.52 -29.61 -3.28
C ILE A 116 18.86 -29.91 -4.62
N GLY A 117 17.58 -30.28 -4.63
CA GLY A 117 16.87 -30.66 -5.84
C GLY A 117 15.45 -30.09 -5.95
N CYS A 118 14.97 -29.83 -7.16
CA CYS A 118 13.62 -29.29 -7.39
C CYS A 118 12.83 -30.18 -8.36
N SER A 119 11.62 -30.59 -7.98
CA SER A 119 10.74 -31.44 -8.80
C SER A 119 10.00 -30.66 -9.90
N LEU A 120 10.02 -29.33 -9.87
CA LEU A 120 9.31 -28.47 -10.82
C LEU A 120 10.09 -28.35 -12.13
N SER A 121 9.37 -28.34 -13.25
CA SER A 121 9.93 -28.02 -14.57
C SER A 121 10.31 -26.54 -14.66
N GLY A 122 11.55 -26.27 -15.05
CA GLY A 122 12.09 -24.92 -15.24
C GLY A 122 13.61 -24.96 -15.19
N LYS A 123 14.23 -23.82 -15.52
CA LYS A 123 15.68 -23.62 -15.38
C LYS A 123 15.99 -23.02 -14.02
N TRP A 124 16.25 -23.89 -13.05
CA TRP A 124 16.56 -23.48 -11.69
C TRP A 124 18.02 -23.07 -11.52
N ILE A 125 18.24 -21.99 -10.77
CA ILE A 125 19.54 -21.50 -10.33
C ILE A 125 19.53 -21.46 -8.80
N LEU A 126 20.56 -22.03 -8.18
CA LEU A 126 20.79 -21.92 -6.74
C LEU A 126 21.60 -20.64 -6.49
N HIS A 127 21.03 -19.65 -5.83
CA HIS A 127 21.75 -18.45 -5.38
C HIS A 127 22.11 -18.64 -3.90
N TRP A 128 23.39 -18.74 -3.57
CA TRP A 128 23.83 -19.20 -2.25
C TRP A 128 25.12 -18.54 -1.75
N GLY A 129 25.29 -18.58 -0.43
CA GLY A 129 26.44 -18.06 0.31
C GLY A 129 26.67 -18.84 1.62
N VAL A 130 27.61 -18.39 2.43
CA VAL A 130 27.94 -18.99 3.75
C VAL A 130 28.02 -17.91 4.84
N SER A 131 27.96 -18.34 6.10
CA SER A 131 28.32 -17.51 7.27
C SER A 131 29.35 -18.24 8.13
N TYR A 132 30.29 -17.49 8.73
CA TYR A 132 31.38 -18.04 9.54
C TYR A 132 31.09 -17.99 11.05
N VAL A 133 31.66 -18.92 11.81
CA VAL A 133 31.42 -19.06 13.25
C VAL A 133 31.93 -17.83 14.02
N GLY A 134 31.00 -17.12 14.65
CA GLY A 134 31.29 -15.92 15.45
C GLY A 134 31.18 -14.60 14.70
N ASP A 135 30.69 -14.60 13.47
CA ASP A 135 30.22 -13.38 12.80
C ASP A 135 28.90 -12.91 13.44
N THR A 136 28.69 -11.59 13.46
CA THR A 136 27.48 -10.92 13.95
C THR A 136 26.75 -10.13 12.86
N GLY A 137 27.24 -10.17 11.62
CA GLY A 137 26.52 -9.68 10.44
C GLY A 137 25.27 -10.50 10.11
N SER A 138 24.40 -9.91 9.28
CA SER A 138 23.27 -10.61 8.64
C SER A 138 23.47 -10.83 7.14
N GLU A 139 24.67 -10.51 6.63
CA GLU A 139 25.08 -10.71 5.24
C GLU A 139 25.67 -12.12 5.06
N TRP A 140 25.90 -12.53 3.80
CA TRP A 140 26.58 -13.77 3.48
C TRP A 140 27.97 -13.47 2.92
N ASP A 141 28.91 -14.38 3.13
CA ASP A 141 30.16 -14.41 2.39
C ASP A 141 30.07 -15.36 1.19
N GLN A 142 30.86 -15.05 0.17
CA GLN A 142 31.12 -15.98 -0.92
C GLN A 142 31.89 -17.22 -0.38
N PRO A 143 31.40 -18.45 -0.63
CA PRO A 143 32.04 -19.65 -0.10
C PRO A 143 33.44 -19.88 -0.70
N PRO A 144 34.31 -20.62 -0.01
CA PRO A 144 35.63 -21.01 -0.53
C PRO A 144 35.58 -21.68 -1.91
N GLN A 145 36.57 -21.39 -2.77
CA GLN A 145 36.60 -21.83 -4.18
C GLN A 145 36.62 -23.36 -4.37
N ASP A 146 37.07 -24.11 -3.37
CA ASP A 146 37.03 -25.58 -3.34
C ASP A 146 35.61 -26.15 -3.17
N MET A 147 34.64 -25.37 -2.68
CA MET A 147 33.24 -25.77 -2.56
C MET A 147 32.41 -25.52 -3.84
N TRP A 148 32.94 -24.83 -4.86
CA TRP A 148 32.17 -24.34 -6.01
C TRP A 148 31.81 -25.46 -7.01
N PRO A 149 30.53 -25.81 -7.23
CA PRO A 149 30.17 -26.81 -8.23
C PRO A 149 30.48 -26.31 -9.65
N HIS A 150 30.90 -27.21 -10.55
CA HIS A 150 31.26 -26.84 -11.93
C HIS A 150 30.16 -26.05 -12.66
N GLY A 151 30.50 -24.87 -13.19
CA GLY A 151 29.56 -23.98 -13.86
C GLY A 151 28.91 -22.93 -12.95
N SER A 152 29.37 -22.80 -11.71
CA SER A 152 28.98 -21.71 -10.82
C SER A 152 29.58 -20.36 -11.24
N ILE A 153 28.85 -19.28 -10.99
CA ILE A 153 29.23 -17.90 -11.34
C ILE A 153 29.26 -17.07 -10.03
N PRO A 154 30.38 -16.39 -9.70
CA PRO A 154 30.44 -15.49 -8.55
C PRO A 154 29.61 -14.23 -8.79
N ILE A 155 28.77 -13.86 -7.82
CA ILE A 155 27.92 -12.67 -7.85
C ILE A 155 28.46 -11.66 -6.84
N LYS A 156 29.30 -10.74 -7.33
CA LYS A 156 30.13 -9.85 -6.51
C LYS A 156 30.95 -10.69 -5.51
N ASP A 157 31.15 -10.17 -4.30
CA ASP A 157 32.03 -10.76 -3.28
C ASP A 157 31.26 -11.55 -2.19
N TYR A 158 29.92 -11.61 -2.24
CA TYR A 158 29.06 -12.16 -1.17
C TYR A 158 28.25 -13.41 -1.52
N ALA A 159 28.07 -13.74 -2.82
CA ALA A 159 27.24 -14.88 -3.22
C ALA A 159 27.71 -15.56 -4.51
N ILE A 160 27.09 -16.70 -4.82
CA ILE A 160 27.33 -17.51 -6.01
C ILE A 160 26.01 -17.99 -6.61
N GLU A 161 25.94 -18.04 -7.94
CA GLU A 161 24.86 -18.69 -8.67
C GLU A 161 25.34 -20.00 -9.32
N THR A 162 24.72 -21.11 -8.93
CA THR A 162 25.00 -22.45 -9.44
C THR A 162 23.76 -22.98 -10.19
N PRO A 163 23.81 -23.20 -11.51
CA PRO A 163 22.68 -23.73 -12.26
C PRO A 163 22.42 -25.20 -11.91
N PHE A 164 21.15 -25.55 -11.70
CA PHE A 164 20.71 -26.93 -11.48
C PHE A 164 20.93 -27.78 -12.73
N LYS A 165 21.26 -29.05 -12.55
CA LYS A 165 21.51 -30.02 -13.63
C LYS A 165 20.49 -31.14 -13.56
N LYS A 166 19.99 -31.61 -14.69
CA LYS A 166 19.10 -32.77 -14.72
C LYS A 166 19.92 -34.08 -14.78
N PRO A 167 19.80 -34.99 -13.79
CA PRO A 167 20.56 -36.23 -13.76
C PRO A 167 19.88 -37.28 -14.66
N SER A 168 20.30 -37.33 -15.93
CA SER A 168 19.75 -38.23 -16.96
C SER A 168 18.28 -37.95 -17.35
N LYS A 169 17.65 -38.86 -18.12
CA LYS A 169 16.31 -38.66 -18.69
C LYS A 169 15.17 -39.13 -17.79
N ASP A 170 15.41 -40.12 -16.93
CA ASP A 170 14.36 -40.83 -16.19
C ASP A 170 14.18 -40.31 -14.75
N ASP A 171 14.97 -39.32 -14.32
CA ASP A 171 14.89 -38.73 -12.98
C ASP A 171 13.92 -37.54 -12.93
N THR A 172 13.28 -37.37 -11.77
CA THR A 172 12.15 -36.46 -11.52
C THR A 172 12.56 -35.12 -10.92
N PHE A 173 13.80 -34.98 -10.44
CA PHE A 173 14.34 -33.74 -9.88
C PHE A 173 15.47 -33.16 -10.74
N HIS A 174 15.53 -31.85 -10.85
CA HIS A 174 16.77 -31.13 -11.20
C HIS A 174 17.60 -31.01 -9.91
N GLU A 175 18.93 -31.11 -9.95
CA GLU A 175 19.77 -31.08 -8.73
C GLU A 175 21.03 -30.22 -8.83
N VAL A 176 21.48 -29.71 -7.67
CA VAL A 176 22.81 -29.17 -7.39
C VAL A 176 23.46 -30.01 -6.30
N LYS A 177 24.76 -30.27 -6.41
CA LYS A 177 25.57 -30.99 -5.42
C LYS A 177 26.78 -30.14 -5.03
N ILE A 178 26.90 -29.83 -3.74
CA ILE A 178 27.98 -29.07 -3.12
C ILE A 178 28.75 -30.05 -2.23
N ASP A 179 30.04 -30.22 -2.52
CA ASP A 179 30.97 -31.00 -1.69
C ASP A 179 31.78 -30.05 -0.82
N PHE A 180 31.93 -30.35 0.48
CA PHE A 180 32.64 -29.49 1.43
C PHE A 180 33.27 -30.28 2.58
N ASN A 181 34.13 -29.61 3.35
CA ASN A 181 34.79 -30.19 4.53
C ASN A 181 34.44 -29.42 5.82
N PRO A 182 33.90 -30.07 6.87
CA PRO A 182 33.48 -29.42 8.12
C PRO A 182 34.64 -29.05 9.06
N SER A 183 35.90 -29.11 8.62
CA SER A 183 37.03 -28.48 9.32
C SER A 183 37.22 -27.00 8.95
N SER A 184 36.44 -26.49 8.00
CA SER A 184 36.30 -25.06 7.73
C SER A 184 35.54 -24.34 8.86
N ALA A 185 35.79 -23.05 9.05
CA ALA A 185 35.14 -22.24 10.08
C ALA A 185 33.69 -21.82 9.73
N ILE A 186 33.03 -22.54 8.81
CA ILE A 186 31.70 -22.21 8.28
C ILE A 186 30.64 -22.71 9.27
N GLU A 187 29.76 -21.82 9.69
CA GLU A 187 28.65 -22.13 10.58
C GLU A 187 27.43 -22.67 9.82
N ALA A 188 27.07 -22.03 8.70
CA ALA A 188 25.89 -22.39 7.91
C ALA A 188 26.07 -22.06 6.41
N ILE A 189 25.33 -22.79 5.58
CA ILE A 189 25.10 -22.49 4.16
C ILE A 189 23.70 -21.87 4.03
N HIS A 190 23.59 -20.74 3.33
CA HIS A 190 22.32 -20.05 3.08
C HIS A 190 22.01 -20.04 1.58
N PHE A 191 20.74 -20.25 1.19
CA PHE A 191 20.37 -20.23 -0.23
C PHE A 191 18.93 -19.81 -0.56
N ILE A 192 18.75 -19.38 -1.80
CA ILE A 192 17.50 -19.06 -2.50
C ILE A 192 17.46 -19.87 -3.80
N LEU A 193 16.27 -20.30 -4.24
CA LEU A 193 16.09 -20.79 -5.62
C LEU A 193 15.61 -19.64 -6.51
N LYS A 194 16.25 -19.46 -7.66
CA LYS A 194 15.80 -18.55 -8.73
C LYS A 194 15.36 -19.36 -9.94
N ASP A 195 14.33 -18.90 -10.63
CA ASP A 195 13.86 -19.46 -11.90
C ASP A 195 14.33 -18.55 -13.06
N GLU A 196 15.27 -19.01 -13.88
CA GLU A 196 15.88 -18.22 -14.97
C GLU A 196 14.83 -17.73 -15.99
N GLU A 197 13.73 -18.46 -16.14
CA GLU A 197 12.68 -18.17 -17.13
C GLU A 197 11.73 -17.04 -16.72
N THR A 198 11.61 -16.76 -15.41
CA THR A 198 10.69 -15.74 -14.86
C THR A 198 11.40 -14.66 -14.04
N GLY A 199 12.65 -14.89 -13.63
CA GLY A 199 13.37 -14.06 -12.66
C GLY A 199 12.87 -14.21 -11.21
N ALA A 200 11.84 -15.04 -10.97
CA ALA A 200 11.26 -15.21 -9.65
C ALA A 200 12.23 -15.88 -8.67
N SER A 201 12.24 -15.40 -7.43
CA SER A 201 13.06 -15.91 -6.33
C SER A 201 12.17 -16.56 -5.27
N TYR A 202 12.56 -17.75 -4.79
CA TYR A 202 11.76 -18.60 -3.93
C TYR A 202 12.47 -18.83 -2.59
N GLN A 203 11.83 -18.35 -1.52
CA GLN A 203 12.30 -18.33 -0.13
C GLN A 203 11.36 -19.11 0.79
N HIS A 204 11.86 -19.59 1.93
CA HIS A 204 11.05 -20.28 2.93
C HIS A 204 10.40 -19.30 3.92
N LYS A 205 9.09 -19.09 3.79
CA LYS A 205 8.31 -18.18 4.64
C LYS A 205 8.85 -16.72 4.63
N GLY A 206 9.38 -16.26 3.50
CA GLY A 206 9.99 -14.92 3.39
C GLY A 206 11.37 -14.79 4.05
N ARG A 207 12.04 -15.90 4.34
CA ARG A 207 13.44 -15.97 4.78
C ARG A 207 14.18 -17.03 3.97
N ASP A 208 15.50 -16.95 3.93
CA ASP A 208 16.32 -17.87 3.12
C ASP A 208 16.44 -19.26 3.76
N PHE A 209 16.80 -20.25 2.94
CA PHE A 209 17.02 -21.62 3.41
C PHE A 209 18.40 -21.72 4.09
N ARG A 210 18.42 -21.86 5.43
CA ARG A 210 19.65 -22.03 6.22
C ARG A 210 19.89 -23.51 6.55
N VAL A 211 21.01 -24.06 6.09
CA VAL A 211 21.53 -25.37 6.48
C VAL A 211 22.67 -25.16 7.47
N SER A 212 22.41 -25.40 8.76
CA SER A 212 23.47 -25.30 9.79
C SER A 212 24.44 -26.48 9.71
N LEU A 213 25.72 -26.19 9.89
CA LEU A 213 26.83 -27.15 9.98
C LEU A 213 27.35 -27.27 11.43
N VAL A 214 26.91 -26.39 12.34
CA VAL A 214 27.36 -26.33 13.74
C VAL A 214 26.17 -26.46 14.70
N ASN A 215 26.31 -27.36 15.68
CA ASN A 215 25.27 -27.68 16.67
C ASN A 215 25.26 -26.70 17.86
N TYR A 216 24.78 -25.47 17.68
CA TYR A 216 24.31 -24.62 18.79
C TYR A 216 22.79 -24.71 18.95
N LEU A 217 22.33 -24.72 20.21
CA LEU A 217 20.92 -24.84 20.57
C LEU A 217 20.27 -23.46 20.73
N GLU A 218 19.90 -22.86 19.61
CA GLU A 218 18.92 -21.77 19.56
C GLU A 218 17.72 -22.22 18.72
N ASP A 219 16.54 -22.32 19.33
CA ASP A 219 15.32 -22.88 18.74
C ASP A 219 14.60 -21.83 17.84
N ASP A 220 15.24 -21.43 16.74
CA ASP A 220 14.62 -20.57 15.70
C ASP A 220 13.90 -21.44 14.66
N GLY A 221 12.61 -21.15 14.42
CA GLY A 221 11.66 -21.95 13.63
C GLY A 221 11.90 -22.06 12.11
N ASN A 222 13.14 -21.83 11.68
CA ASN A 222 13.67 -22.08 10.34
C ASN A 222 14.79 -23.16 10.31
N MET A 223 15.22 -23.74 11.45
CA MET A 223 16.28 -24.75 11.46
C MET A 223 15.87 -26.09 10.82
N ILE A 224 16.72 -26.59 9.92
CA ILE A 224 16.71 -27.95 9.40
C ILE A 224 17.62 -28.82 10.29
N HIS A 225 17.08 -29.86 10.92
CA HIS A 225 17.79 -30.72 11.87
C HIS A 225 17.73 -32.21 11.50
N ALA A 226 18.78 -32.95 11.82
CA ALA A 226 18.76 -34.41 11.83
C ALA A 226 17.77 -34.93 12.89
N LYS A 227 16.68 -35.57 12.44
CA LYS A 227 15.74 -36.29 13.32
C LYS A 227 16.26 -37.70 13.59
N SER A 228 16.63 -37.97 14.85
CA SER A 228 17.10 -39.28 15.30
C SER A 228 16.02 -40.37 15.15
N SER A 229 16.05 -41.09 14.04
CA SER A 229 15.07 -42.12 13.69
C SER A 229 15.48 -43.49 14.25
N PHE A 230 14.91 -43.87 15.39
CA PHE A 230 14.89 -45.28 15.80
C PHE A 230 14.06 -46.08 14.78
N GLY A 231 14.65 -47.13 14.21
CA GLY A 231 14.18 -47.67 12.93
C GLY A 231 13.27 -48.91 13.01
N LYS A 232 12.63 -49.16 11.85
CA LYS A 232 11.88 -50.36 11.41
C LYS A 232 10.46 -50.57 11.98
N TRP A 233 9.51 -50.48 11.05
CA TRP A 233 8.14 -51.02 11.09
C TRP A 233 8.15 -52.56 10.89
N PRO A 234 7.07 -53.34 11.14
CA PRO A 234 5.78 -53.18 10.44
C PRO A 234 4.48 -53.29 11.29
N ASP A 235 3.38 -52.87 10.66
CA ASP A 235 1.97 -53.23 10.85
C ASP A 235 1.13 -52.88 12.11
N ALA A 236 0.05 -52.13 11.81
CA ALA A 236 -1.33 -52.23 12.32
C ALA A 236 -1.80 -51.61 13.67
N VAL A 237 -3.11 -51.30 13.68
CA VAL A 237 -4.03 -50.96 14.79
C VAL A 237 -3.96 -49.56 15.43
N GLU A 238 -4.82 -48.67 14.92
CA GLU A 238 -5.88 -47.92 15.61
C GLU A 238 -5.76 -47.35 17.06
N GLN A 239 -6.35 -46.15 17.21
CA GLN A 239 -6.98 -45.52 18.39
C GLN A 239 -6.16 -44.61 19.37
N LEU A 240 -6.91 -43.60 19.86
CA LEU A 240 -6.61 -42.48 20.77
C LEU A 240 -7.00 -42.84 22.23
N PRO A 241 -6.81 -41.99 23.28
CA PRO A 241 -5.95 -40.80 23.49
C PRO A 241 -5.24 -40.75 24.89
N ASN A 242 -4.69 -39.57 25.24
CA ASN A 242 -4.58 -38.96 26.60
C ASN A 242 -3.41 -39.27 27.58
N MET A 243 -2.75 -38.16 27.97
CA MET A 243 -2.39 -37.73 29.35
C MET A 243 -1.17 -38.28 30.14
N VAL A 244 -0.51 -37.31 30.81
CA VAL A 244 0.10 -37.35 32.17
C VAL A 244 1.61 -37.69 32.37
N LEU A 245 2.35 -36.59 32.61
CA LEU A 245 3.41 -36.32 33.63
C LEU A 245 4.73 -37.11 33.76
N LYS A 246 5.79 -36.28 33.88
CA LYS A 246 6.99 -36.38 34.76
C LYS A 246 7.96 -37.57 34.64
N ALA A 247 9.22 -37.21 34.40
CA ALA A 247 10.37 -37.65 35.20
C ALA A 247 11.38 -36.49 35.35
N GLU A 248 12.12 -36.44 36.46
CA GLU A 248 13.18 -35.47 36.76
C GLU A 248 14.54 -36.20 36.73
N ALA A 249 15.59 -35.59 36.14
CA ALA A 249 16.96 -36.10 36.27
C ALA A 249 18.03 -35.00 36.11
N SER A 250 18.88 -34.91 37.14
CA SER A 250 20.21 -34.26 37.21
C SER A 250 20.80 -33.59 35.97
N CYS A 251 21.16 -32.30 36.11
CA CYS A 251 22.29 -31.72 35.39
C CYS A 251 23.61 -32.16 36.07
N ASP A 252 24.58 -32.71 35.32
CA ASP A 252 25.99 -32.46 35.63
C ASP A 252 26.99 -32.76 34.48
N SER A 253 27.83 -31.75 34.20
CA SER A 253 29.17 -31.84 33.59
C SER A 253 29.42 -32.17 32.10
N LYS A 254 30.21 -31.26 31.48
CA LYS A 254 31.22 -31.43 30.40
C LYS A 254 30.83 -31.48 28.91
N ASN A 255 31.61 -30.70 28.14
CA ASN A 255 31.68 -30.68 26.68
C ASN A 255 31.86 -32.07 26.06
N GLU A 256 30.98 -32.44 25.13
CA GLU A 256 31.29 -33.34 24.03
C GLU A 256 30.77 -32.75 22.71
N ASN A 257 31.63 -32.67 21.70
CA ASN A 257 31.25 -32.18 20.37
C ASN A 257 30.31 -33.17 19.69
N ARG A 258 29.01 -32.87 19.64
CA ARG A 258 28.06 -33.58 18.77
C ARG A 258 28.47 -33.37 17.32
N ARG A 259 28.90 -34.46 16.68
CA ARG A 259 29.28 -34.49 15.25
C ARG A 259 28.09 -34.08 14.38
N LEU A 260 28.39 -33.55 13.20
CA LEU A 260 27.39 -33.33 12.15
C LEU A 260 26.73 -34.68 11.80
N GLU A 261 25.41 -34.69 11.64
CA GLU A 261 24.62 -35.87 11.28
C GLU A 261 23.89 -35.62 9.94
N GLY A 262 23.82 -36.66 9.10
CA GLY A 262 23.15 -36.57 7.81
C GLY A 262 21.64 -36.51 7.93
N PHE A 263 21.00 -35.73 7.06
CA PHE A 263 19.54 -35.52 7.07
C PHE A 263 18.95 -35.55 5.66
N TYR A 264 17.63 -35.67 5.60
CA TYR A 264 16.81 -35.63 4.39
C TYR A 264 15.53 -34.87 4.71
N GLU A 265 15.19 -33.86 3.90
CA GLU A 265 13.98 -33.07 4.05
C GLU A 265 13.34 -32.75 2.70
N GLU A 266 12.01 -32.71 2.68
CA GLU A 266 11.19 -32.26 1.55
C GLU A 266 10.35 -31.05 1.99
N GLN A 267 10.46 -29.95 1.25
CA GLN A 267 9.73 -28.71 1.48
C GLN A 267 8.79 -28.43 0.28
N PRO A 268 7.53 -28.02 0.51
CA PRO A 268 6.63 -27.64 -0.58
C PRO A 268 7.08 -26.32 -1.21
N ILE A 269 6.99 -26.25 -2.53
CA ILE A 269 7.27 -25.04 -3.33
C ILE A 269 6.17 -24.89 -4.37
N VAL A 270 5.73 -23.65 -4.63
CA VAL A 270 4.67 -23.33 -5.58
C VAL A 270 5.21 -22.38 -6.64
N LYS A 271 5.21 -22.80 -7.92
CA LYS A 271 5.59 -21.95 -9.05
C LYS A 271 4.33 -21.43 -9.75
N GLU A 272 4.33 -20.14 -10.08
CA GLU A 272 3.32 -19.53 -10.93
C GLU A 272 3.69 -19.76 -12.41
N VAL A 273 2.73 -20.21 -13.22
CA VAL A 273 2.92 -20.60 -14.62
C VAL A 273 1.86 -19.92 -15.49
N SER A 274 2.29 -19.25 -16.55
CA SER A 274 1.38 -18.64 -17.53
C SER A 274 0.80 -19.70 -18.46
N VAL A 275 -0.51 -19.94 -18.36
CA VAL A 275 -1.30 -20.78 -19.26
C VAL A 275 -2.02 -19.90 -20.28
N GLY A 276 -1.85 -20.22 -21.56
CA GLY A 276 -2.61 -19.60 -22.64
C GLY A 276 -3.98 -20.27 -22.79
N ASN A 277 -5.04 -19.47 -22.73
CA ASN A 277 -6.44 -19.82 -22.94
C ASN A 277 -7.02 -18.93 -24.07
N MET A 278 -8.21 -19.26 -24.57
CA MET A 278 -8.91 -18.50 -25.61
C MET A 278 -10.37 -18.26 -25.25
N VAL A 279 -10.89 -17.11 -25.70
CA VAL A 279 -12.32 -16.76 -25.70
C VAL A 279 -12.73 -16.44 -27.13
N ASN A 280 -13.61 -17.25 -27.73
CA ASN A 280 -14.24 -16.95 -29.03
C ASN A 280 -15.60 -16.29 -28.79
N VAL A 281 -15.88 -15.24 -29.56
CA VAL A 281 -17.19 -14.61 -29.62
C VAL A 281 -17.63 -14.53 -31.08
N ALA A 282 -18.81 -15.08 -31.39
CA ALA A 282 -19.40 -15.05 -32.72
C ALA A 282 -20.82 -14.50 -32.70
N ILE A 283 -21.16 -13.61 -33.63
CA ILE A 283 -22.49 -13.00 -33.76
C ILE A 283 -23.20 -13.55 -34.99
N ARG A 284 -24.44 -14.00 -34.79
CA ARG A 284 -25.34 -14.49 -35.83
C ARG A 284 -26.66 -13.71 -35.81
N LYS A 285 -27.26 -13.53 -36.98
CA LYS A 285 -28.58 -12.90 -37.14
C LYS A 285 -29.48 -13.81 -37.96
N PHE A 286 -30.71 -14.00 -37.50
CA PHE A 286 -31.74 -14.71 -38.26
C PHE A 286 -32.48 -13.73 -39.19
N PRO A 287 -32.73 -14.07 -40.46
CA PRO A 287 -33.35 -13.15 -41.42
C PRO A 287 -34.70 -12.56 -40.99
N ASP A 288 -35.50 -13.33 -40.23
CA ASP A 288 -36.88 -13.01 -39.87
C ASP A 288 -37.06 -12.57 -38.40
N ALA A 289 -35.99 -12.22 -37.67
CA ALA A 289 -36.06 -11.79 -36.27
C ALA A 289 -35.27 -10.50 -35.99
N ALA A 290 -35.87 -9.58 -35.24
CA ALA A 290 -35.29 -8.29 -34.85
C ALA A 290 -34.25 -8.37 -33.70
N ASN A 291 -33.71 -9.57 -33.48
CA ASN A 291 -32.84 -9.91 -32.35
C ASN A 291 -31.51 -10.48 -32.86
N ILE A 292 -30.42 -10.02 -32.26
CA ILE A 292 -29.07 -10.50 -32.51
C ILE A 292 -28.78 -11.65 -31.52
N VAL A 293 -28.09 -12.71 -31.95
CA VAL A 293 -27.63 -13.78 -31.07
C VAL A 293 -26.10 -13.81 -31.02
N LEU A 294 -25.55 -13.55 -29.84
CA LEU A 294 -24.12 -13.63 -29.55
C LEU A 294 -23.81 -14.96 -28.88
N HIS A 295 -22.92 -15.73 -29.50
CA HIS A 295 -22.33 -16.94 -28.97
C HIS A 295 -21.00 -16.57 -28.30
N LEU A 296 -20.76 -17.07 -27.09
CA LEU A 296 -19.47 -16.95 -26.40
C LEU A 296 -19.03 -18.35 -26.00
N GLU A 297 -17.85 -18.77 -26.43
CA GLU A 297 -17.23 -20.06 -26.07
C GLU A 297 -15.80 -19.83 -25.57
N THR A 298 -15.33 -20.59 -24.57
CA THR A 298 -13.96 -20.48 -24.04
C THR A 298 -13.41 -21.85 -23.64
N ASP A 299 -12.10 -22.05 -23.79
CA ASP A 299 -11.39 -23.26 -23.36
C ASP A 299 -10.98 -23.24 -21.87
N ILE A 300 -11.35 -22.20 -21.11
CA ILE A 300 -11.09 -22.11 -19.68
C ILE A 300 -11.94 -23.17 -18.94
N PRO A 301 -11.32 -24.07 -18.13
CA PRO A 301 -12.05 -25.11 -17.43
C PRO A 301 -12.79 -24.60 -16.19
N GLY A 302 -13.95 -25.19 -15.89
CA GLY A 302 -14.71 -24.98 -14.66
C GLY A 302 -15.89 -24.01 -14.79
N ASP A 303 -16.39 -23.55 -13.63
CA ASP A 303 -17.61 -22.76 -13.46
C ASP A 303 -17.38 -21.27 -13.81
N VAL A 304 -17.03 -21.02 -15.06
CA VAL A 304 -16.76 -19.67 -15.58
C VAL A 304 -18.04 -18.83 -15.62
N VAL A 305 -18.07 -17.70 -14.91
CA VAL A 305 -19.19 -16.76 -14.91
C VAL A 305 -18.86 -15.55 -15.78
N VAL A 306 -19.67 -15.29 -16.81
CA VAL A 306 -19.61 -14.03 -17.56
C VAL A 306 -20.26 -12.93 -16.73
N HIS A 307 -19.53 -11.85 -16.46
CA HIS A 307 -20.10 -10.61 -15.94
C HIS A 307 -20.24 -9.64 -17.11
N TRP A 308 -21.47 -9.22 -17.45
CA TRP A 308 -21.73 -8.54 -18.72
C TRP A 308 -22.80 -7.44 -18.65
N GLY A 309 -22.80 -6.59 -19.68
CA GLY A 309 -23.75 -5.52 -19.94
C GLY A 309 -23.76 -5.16 -21.43
N VAL A 310 -24.50 -4.13 -21.78
CA VAL A 310 -24.63 -3.62 -23.16
C VAL A 310 -24.49 -2.10 -23.17
N CYS A 311 -24.14 -1.49 -24.31
CA CYS A 311 -24.17 -0.03 -24.47
C CYS A 311 -25.00 0.42 -25.67
N ARG A 312 -25.48 1.67 -25.60
CA ARG A 312 -26.26 2.37 -26.63
C ARG A 312 -25.54 3.58 -27.22
N ASP A 313 -24.26 3.72 -26.86
CA ASP A 313 -23.40 4.84 -27.22
C ASP A 313 -21.93 4.42 -27.27
N ASP A 314 -21.11 5.26 -27.93
CA ASP A 314 -19.65 5.10 -27.99
C ASP A 314 -18.97 5.36 -26.63
N ALA A 315 -19.70 5.86 -25.63
CA ALA A 315 -19.21 6.07 -24.27
C ALA A 315 -19.02 4.76 -23.48
N LYS A 316 -19.43 3.61 -24.03
CA LYS A 316 -19.28 2.27 -23.43
C LYS A 316 -19.84 2.16 -22.01
N THR A 317 -20.93 2.90 -21.75
CA THR A 317 -21.60 2.83 -20.45
C THR A 317 -22.30 1.48 -20.29
N TRP A 318 -22.12 0.83 -19.15
CA TRP A 318 -22.73 -0.47 -18.88
C TRP A 318 -24.23 -0.31 -18.54
N GLU A 319 -25.09 -0.69 -19.47
CA GLU A 319 -26.53 -0.88 -19.25
C GLU A 319 -26.89 -2.38 -19.04
N ILE A 320 -28.06 -2.60 -18.44
CA ILE A 320 -28.73 -3.92 -18.43
C ILE A 320 -29.71 -3.96 -19.62
N PRO A 321 -29.66 -5.00 -20.48
CA PRO A 321 -30.59 -5.15 -21.61
C PRO A 321 -32.03 -5.46 -21.16
N ALA A 322 -32.97 -5.46 -22.10
CA ALA A 322 -34.32 -5.95 -21.85
C ALA A 322 -34.33 -7.47 -21.55
N VAL A 323 -35.36 -7.94 -20.84
CA VAL A 323 -35.66 -9.37 -20.69
C VAL A 323 -36.19 -9.95 -22.02
N PRO A 324 -35.94 -11.24 -22.35
CA PRO A 324 -35.44 -12.32 -21.48
C PRO A 324 -33.91 -12.41 -21.38
N TYR A 325 -33.42 -12.73 -20.17
CA TYR A 325 -32.02 -13.07 -19.93
C TYR A 325 -31.75 -14.57 -20.18
N PRO A 326 -30.49 -14.98 -20.40
CA PRO A 326 -30.11 -16.40 -20.42
C PRO A 326 -30.43 -17.12 -19.10
N PRO A 327 -30.56 -18.47 -19.11
CA PRO A 327 -30.64 -19.26 -17.89
C PRO A 327 -29.52 -18.94 -16.90
N GLU A 328 -29.78 -19.13 -15.60
CA GLU A 328 -28.81 -18.92 -14.51
C GLU A 328 -28.20 -17.51 -14.44
N THR A 329 -28.86 -16.53 -15.08
CA THR A 329 -28.47 -15.12 -15.01
C THR A 329 -28.96 -14.46 -13.72
N THR A 330 -28.05 -13.82 -12.99
CA THR A 330 -28.34 -13.00 -11.80
C THR A 330 -28.04 -11.52 -12.06
N VAL A 331 -28.85 -10.63 -11.48
CA VAL A 331 -28.63 -9.17 -11.55
C VAL A 331 -27.63 -8.75 -10.47
N PHE A 332 -26.54 -8.09 -10.85
CA PHE A 332 -25.53 -7.60 -9.92
C PHE A 332 -25.59 -6.07 -9.77
N ARG A 333 -25.87 -5.61 -8.56
CA ARG A 333 -25.89 -4.19 -8.15
C ARG A 333 -26.70 -3.25 -9.06
N ASN A 334 -27.69 -3.78 -9.78
CA ASN A 334 -28.51 -3.06 -10.78
C ASN A 334 -27.69 -2.30 -11.86
N LYS A 335 -26.46 -2.74 -12.15
CA LYS A 335 -25.61 -2.16 -13.22
C LYS A 335 -25.13 -3.18 -14.26
N ALA A 336 -25.15 -4.47 -13.93
CA ALA A 336 -24.64 -5.52 -14.79
C ALA A 336 -25.31 -6.87 -14.48
N LEU A 337 -25.20 -7.81 -15.41
CA LEU A 337 -25.68 -9.19 -15.29
C LEU A 337 -24.51 -10.15 -15.02
N ARG A 338 -24.82 -11.33 -14.48
CA ARG A 338 -23.88 -12.44 -14.29
C ARG A 338 -24.52 -13.75 -14.72
N THR A 339 -23.94 -14.41 -15.71
CA THR A 339 -24.45 -15.66 -16.30
C THR A 339 -23.37 -16.72 -16.19
N LEU A 340 -23.70 -17.88 -15.61
CA LEU A 340 -22.80 -19.04 -15.60
C LEU A 340 -22.70 -19.63 -17.02
N LEU A 341 -21.49 -19.93 -17.49
CA LEU A 341 -21.30 -20.62 -18.76
C LEU A 341 -21.65 -22.10 -18.62
N GLN A 342 -22.37 -22.65 -19.61
CA GLN A 342 -22.69 -24.06 -19.66
C GLN A 342 -21.45 -24.87 -20.05
N PRO A 343 -21.07 -25.91 -19.28
CA PRO A 343 -19.89 -26.70 -19.58
C PRO A 343 -20.06 -27.52 -20.87
N THR A 344 -18.96 -27.63 -21.60
CA THR A 344 -18.73 -28.49 -22.76
C THR A 344 -17.51 -29.39 -22.49
N GLY A 345 -17.24 -30.36 -23.35
CA GLY A 345 -16.18 -31.36 -23.07
C GLY A 345 -14.78 -30.79 -22.82
N ASN A 346 -14.44 -29.64 -23.44
CA ASN A 346 -13.11 -29.02 -23.40
C ASN A 346 -13.15 -27.52 -23.03
N GLY A 347 -14.20 -27.05 -22.34
CA GLY A 347 -14.41 -25.61 -22.10
C GLY A 347 -15.86 -25.28 -21.74
N SER A 348 -16.28 -24.01 -21.77
CA SER A 348 -17.64 -23.59 -21.39
C SER A 348 -18.22 -22.53 -22.36
N ARG A 349 -19.55 -22.47 -22.51
CA ARG A 349 -20.24 -21.59 -23.48
C ARG A 349 -21.56 -20.98 -23.02
N ALA A 350 -21.99 -19.89 -23.65
CA ALA A 350 -23.31 -19.30 -23.47
C ALA A 350 -23.85 -18.64 -24.75
N LEU A 351 -25.16 -18.38 -24.74
CA LEU A 351 -25.92 -17.73 -25.79
C LEU A 351 -26.63 -16.50 -25.22
N PHE A 352 -26.44 -15.34 -25.84
CA PHE A 352 -27.02 -14.07 -25.42
C PHE A 352 -27.90 -13.51 -26.55
N THR A 353 -29.19 -13.34 -26.28
CA THR A 353 -30.15 -12.71 -27.20
C THR A 353 -30.25 -11.22 -26.90
N LEU A 354 -30.03 -10.37 -27.91
CA LEU A 354 -29.84 -8.92 -27.77
C LEU A 354 -30.72 -8.14 -28.76
N ASP A 355 -31.16 -6.94 -28.38
CA ASP A 355 -31.91 -6.04 -29.27
C ASP A 355 -31.04 -5.48 -30.41
N GLU A 356 -31.60 -5.34 -31.62
CA GLU A 356 -30.94 -4.66 -32.76
C GLU A 356 -30.56 -3.18 -32.52
N LYS A 357 -30.98 -2.57 -31.41
CA LYS A 357 -30.78 -1.16 -31.03
C LYS A 357 -29.66 -0.95 -30.00
N LEU A 358 -28.73 -1.90 -29.92
CA LEU A 358 -27.53 -1.84 -29.08
C LEU A 358 -26.33 -1.69 -30.01
N ASP A 359 -25.32 -0.93 -29.59
CA ASP A 359 -24.13 -0.68 -30.41
C ASP A 359 -22.91 -1.48 -29.92
N GLY A 360 -22.91 -1.96 -28.67
CA GLY A 360 -21.88 -2.84 -28.13
C GLY A 360 -22.35 -3.78 -27.01
N PHE A 361 -21.64 -4.91 -26.86
CA PHE A 361 -21.74 -5.86 -25.74
C PHE A 361 -20.43 -5.83 -24.96
N LEU A 362 -20.50 -5.69 -23.64
CA LEU A 362 -19.37 -5.54 -22.72
C LEU A 362 -19.33 -6.71 -21.74
N PHE A 363 -18.17 -7.33 -21.54
CA PHE A 363 -18.02 -8.36 -20.52
C PHE A 363 -16.62 -8.52 -19.94
N VAL A 364 -16.56 -9.20 -18.79
CA VAL A 364 -15.35 -9.84 -18.23
C VAL A 364 -15.71 -11.24 -17.75
N LEU A 365 -14.75 -12.16 -17.74
CA LEU A 365 -14.95 -13.51 -17.20
C LEU A 365 -14.50 -13.56 -15.74
N LYS A 366 -15.25 -14.28 -14.91
CA LYS A 366 -14.96 -14.50 -13.48
C LYS A 366 -14.79 -15.99 -13.23
N LEU A 367 -13.70 -16.38 -12.56
CA LEU A 367 -13.32 -17.79 -12.38
C LEU A 367 -13.52 -18.28 -10.94
N ASP A 368 -13.25 -17.44 -9.95
CA ASP A 368 -13.51 -17.70 -8.54
C ASP A 368 -13.92 -16.38 -7.84
N ALA A 369 -13.98 -16.33 -6.51
CA ALA A 369 -14.36 -15.12 -5.77
C ALA A 369 -13.54 -13.86 -6.12
N ASN A 370 -12.23 -14.03 -6.38
CA ASN A 370 -11.22 -12.99 -6.52
C ASN A 370 -10.61 -12.93 -7.93
N SER A 371 -10.56 -14.05 -8.66
CA SER A 371 -9.95 -14.11 -9.99
C SER A 371 -10.89 -13.63 -11.10
N TRP A 372 -10.43 -12.61 -11.84
CA TRP A 372 -11.10 -12.05 -13.01
C TRP A 372 -10.18 -12.12 -14.23
N VAL A 373 -10.79 -12.28 -15.41
CA VAL A 373 -10.14 -12.33 -16.72
C VAL A 373 -10.70 -11.20 -17.57
N ASN A 374 -9.79 -10.38 -18.08
CA ASN A 374 -10.03 -9.26 -18.99
C ASN A 374 -9.12 -9.41 -20.22
N PHE A 375 -9.26 -8.54 -21.22
CA PHE A 375 -8.40 -8.55 -22.41
C PHE A 375 -7.46 -7.35 -22.40
N GLN A 376 -6.14 -7.60 -22.30
CA GLN A 376 -5.11 -6.55 -22.29
C GLN A 376 -5.39 -5.43 -21.26
N GLY A 377 -5.85 -5.79 -20.06
CA GLY A 377 -6.18 -4.85 -18.99
C GLY A 377 -7.55 -4.15 -19.12
N ASN A 378 -8.34 -4.46 -20.15
CA ASN A 378 -9.61 -3.82 -20.48
C ASN A 378 -10.76 -4.82 -20.53
N ASP A 379 -11.99 -4.35 -20.27
CA ASP A 379 -13.21 -5.14 -20.51
C ASP A 379 -13.27 -5.62 -21.97
N PHE A 380 -13.74 -6.84 -22.21
CA PHE A 380 -14.00 -7.33 -23.56
C PHE A 380 -15.15 -6.51 -24.16
N TYR A 381 -14.91 -5.89 -25.32
CA TYR A 381 -15.90 -5.09 -26.04
C TYR A 381 -16.15 -5.69 -27.42
N ILE A 382 -17.41 -6.01 -27.70
CA ILE A 382 -17.86 -6.59 -28.96
C ILE A 382 -18.80 -5.60 -29.66
N PRO A 383 -18.42 -5.00 -30.81
CA PRO A 383 -19.28 -4.05 -31.51
C PRO A 383 -20.44 -4.76 -32.20
N LEU A 384 -21.66 -4.33 -31.90
CA LEU A 384 -22.89 -4.83 -32.51
C LEU A 384 -23.29 -3.99 -33.75
N SER A 385 -22.88 -2.72 -33.78
CA SER A 385 -23.19 -1.76 -34.84
C SER A 385 -22.43 -2.00 -36.15
N SER A 386 -21.24 -2.61 -36.12
CA SER A 386 -20.41 -2.87 -37.30
C SER A 386 -21.10 -3.75 -38.36
N ALA A 387 -22.05 -4.59 -37.96
CA ALA A 387 -22.89 -5.39 -38.86
C ALA A 387 -23.80 -4.55 -39.80
N ARG A 388 -23.92 -3.23 -39.58
CA ARG A 388 -24.72 -2.32 -40.42
C ARG A 388 -23.97 -1.83 -41.68
N SER A 389 -22.67 -2.09 -41.84
CA SER A 389 -21.83 -1.49 -42.90
C SER A 389 -21.13 -2.49 -43.84
N VAL A 390 -21.88 -3.06 -44.79
CA VAL A 390 -21.30 -3.68 -46.00
C VAL A 390 -22.04 -3.17 -47.24
N LYS A 391 -21.60 -2.00 -47.75
CA LYS A 391 -22.06 -1.50 -49.07
C LYS A 391 -21.09 -0.53 -49.76
N GLY A 392 -19.90 -1.04 -50.11
CA GLY A 392 -19.20 -0.71 -51.35
C GLY A 392 -18.51 0.66 -51.49
N GLN A 393 -17.20 0.67 -51.23
CA GLN A 393 -16.14 1.27 -52.06
C GLN A 393 -14.80 0.71 -51.52
N SER A 394 -13.92 0.00 -52.23
CA SER A 394 -13.52 -0.08 -53.65
C SER A 394 -12.45 0.93 -54.09
N ASP A 395 -11.27 0.80 -53.49
CA ASP A 395 -9.99 1.38 -53.93
C ASP A 395 -8.85 0.48 -53.38
N SER A 396 -7.67 0.37 -53.99
CA SER A 396 -7.30 0.22 -55.42
C SER A 396 -5.80 -0.16 -55.44
N GLU A 397 -5.36 -1.09 -56.30
CA GLU A 397 -3.98 -1.59 -56.30
C GLU A 397 -3.00 -0.66 -57.05
N SER A 398 -1.85 -0.35 -56.45
CA SER A 398 -0.59 0.01 -57.13
C SER A 398 0.57 -0.15 -56.13
N GLU A 399 1.38 -1.22 -56.28
CA GLU A 399 2.65 -1.26 -57.02
C GLU A 399 3.82 -0.55 -56.32
N GLU A 400 4.76 -1.35 -55.79
CA GLU A 400 6.12 -0.89 -55.50
C GLU A 400 6.90 -0.65 -56.80
N THR A 401 7.75 0.38 -56.89
CA THR A 401 9.03 0.22 -57.63
C THR A 401 10.10 1.30 -57.33
N SER A 402 11.26 0.83 -56.89
CA SER A 402 12.60 1.46 -57.03
C SER A 402 12.90 2.79 -56.30
N GLY A 403 14.16 2.99 -55.90
CA GLY A 403 14.59 4.23 -55.23
C GLY A 403 15.96 4.23 -54.53
N LYS A 404 16.62 3.08 -54.34
CA LYS A 404 17.96 3.01 -53.70
C LYS A 404 19.08 3.53 -54.62
N ALA A 405 19.31 4.86 -54.64
CA ALA A 405 20.48 5.46 -55.32
C ALA A 405 20.91 6.88 -54.86
N HIS A 406 20.60 7.35 -53.64
CA HIS A 406 21.03 8.73 -53.25
C HIS A 406 21.33 9.07 -51.76
N THR A 407 21.50 8.09 -50.86
CA THR A 407 21.71 8.38 -49.42
C THR A 407 23.11 8.04 -48.87
N ASP A 408 23.92 7.23 -49.55
CA ASP A 408 25.24 6.80 -49.06
C ASP A 408 26.37 7.84 -49.23
N GLY A 409 26.14 8.92 -50.00
CA GLY A 409 27.10 10.02 -50.17
C GLY A 409 27.15 10.95 -48.95
N ILE A 410 26.00 11.48 -48.55
CA ILE A 410 25.84 12.50 -47.50
C ILE A 410 26.40 12.02 -46.15
N ILE A 411 26.24 10.73 -45.83
CA ILE A 411 26.68 10.12 -44.57
C ILE A 411 28.22 10.14 -44.42
N ASN A 412 28.98 10.18 -45.51
CA ASN A 412 30.45 10.22 -45.47
C ASN A 412 31.03 11.64 -45.42
N GLU A 413 30.34 12.65 -45.94
CA GLU A 413 30.79 14.05 -45.82
C GLU A 413 30.62 14.59 -44.40
N ILE A 414 29.48 14.30 -43.75
CA ILE A 414 29.22 14.66 -42.34
C ILE A 414 30.30 14.07 -41.42
N ARG A 415 30.77 12.84 -41.69
CA ARG A 415 31.79 12.16 -40.88
C ARG A 415 33.18 12.84 -40.96
N ASN A 416 33.48 13.55 -42.06
CA ASN A 416 34.75 14.27 -42.20
C ASN A 416 34.72 15.69 -41.63
N LEU A 417 33.55 16.32 -41.50
CA LEU A 417 33.39 17.64 -40.88
C LEU A 417 33.57 17.63 -39.35
N VAL A 418 33.41 16.49 -38.69
CA VAL A 418 33.58 16.33 -37.23
C VAL A 418 35.06 16.14 -36.83
N SER A 419 35.94 15.82 -37.78
CA SER A 419 37.38 15.55 -37.54
C SER A 419 38.25 16.80 -37.36
N GLY A 420 37.65 17.99 -37.25
CA GLY A 420 38.33 19.28 -37.50
C GLY A 420 38.56 20.22 -36.30
N LEU A 421 38.09 19.91 -35.09
CA LEU A 421 38.21 20.79 -33.91
C LEU A 421 38.64 20.02 -32.66
N ASN A 422 39.94 20.01 -32.35
CA ASN A 422 40.47 19.31 -31.17
C ASN A 422 41.76 19.96 -30.63
N SER A 423 41.66 21.18 -30.10
CA SER A 423 42.83 21.96 -29.66
C SER A 423 42.58 22.96 -28.51
N GLU A 424 41.79 22.62 -27.48
CA GLU A 424 41.52 23.56 -26.38
C GLU A 424 41.56 22.99 -24.94
N LYS A 425 42.50 22.09 -24.66
CA LYS A 425 42.84 21.60 -23.30
C LYS A 425 43.44 22.66 -22.34
N SER A 426 43.28 23.96 -22.62
CA SER A 426 43.86 25.08 -21.87
C SER A 426 42.85 25.91 -21.07
N LEU A 427 41.54 25.85 -21.41
CA LEU A 427 40.52 26.64 -20.70
C LEU A 427 39.99 25.97 -19.41
N GLN A 428 39.82 24.64 -19.39
CA GLN A 428 39.13 23.95 -18.29
C GLN A 428 39.82 24.14 -16.93
N THR A 429 41.15 24.18 -16.87
CA THR A 429 41.89 24.38 -15.61
C THR A 429 41.62 25.74 -14.98
N LYS A 430 41.67 26.81 -15.78
CA LYS A 430 41.47 28.20 -15.31
C LYS A 430 40.03 28.46 -14.83
N VAL A 431 39.04 27.80 -15.45
CA VAL A 431 37.65 27.88 -15.00
C VAL A 431 37.45 27.19 -13.65
N LYS A 432 38.20 26.10 -13.36
CA LYS A 432 38.13 25.42 -12.06
C LYS A 432 38.73 26.25 -10.94
N GLU A 433 39.93 26.80 -11.14
CA GLU A 433 40.60 27.69 -10.18
C GLU A 433 39.74 28.93 -9.84
N ALA A 434 39.14 29.56 -10.87
CA ALA A 434 38.23 30.68 -10.67
C ALA A 434 36.97 30.28 -9.87
N LYS A 435 36.40 29.09 -10.12
CA LYS A 435 35.19 28.62 -9.43
C LYS A 435 35.46 28.26 -7.97
N GLU A 436 36.62 27.67 -7.67
CA GLU A 436 37.07 27.38 -6.30
C GLU A 436 37.39 28.68 -5.53
N SER A 437 37.98 29.68 -6.18
CA SER A 437 38.16 31.01 -5.58
C SER A 437 36.85 31.72 -5.25
N ILE A 438 35.82 31.59 -6.10
CA ILE A 438 34.48 32.16 -5.84
C ILE A 438 33.81 31.43 -4.68
N LEU A 439 33.94 30.11 -4.59
CA LEU A 439 33.34 29.33 -3.50
C LEU A 439 33.92 29.71 -2.13
N ASN A 440 35.25 29.84 -2.03
CA ASN A 440 35.93 30.26 -0.80
C ASN A 440 35.54 31.68 -0.36
N GLU A 441 35.34 32.62 -1.29
CA GLU A 441 34.90 33.97 -0.96
C GLU A 441 33.43 33.99 -0.50
N ILE A 442 32.57 33.12 -1.04
CA ILE A 442 31.19 32.92 -0.57
C ILE A 442 31.17 32.34 0.85
N GLU A 443 31.97 31.30 1.14
CA GLU A 443 32.06 30.72 2.49
C GLU A 443 32.57 31.73 3.52
N LYS A 444 33.57 32.53 3.16
CA LYS A 444 34.08 33.62 3.99
C LYS A 444 33.02 34.69 4.27
N LEU A 445 32.30 35.16 3.23
CA LEU A 445 31.22 36.15 3.39
C LEU A 445 30.06 35.60 4.23
N ALA A 446 29.74 34.32 4.11
CA ALA A 446 28.76 33.65 4.96
C ALA A 446 29.22 33.60 6.44
N ALA A 447 30.50 33.32 6.69
CA ALA A 447 31.08 33.32 8.05
C ALA A 447 31.14 34.73 8.68
N GLU A 448 31.42 35.77 7.88
CA GLU A 448 31.36 37.16 8.31
C GLU A 448 29.92 37.58 8.65
N ALA A 449 28.94 37.25 7.80
CA ALA A 449 27.52 37.49 8.06
C ALA A 449 27.02 36.77 9.33
N TYR A 450 27.44 35.52 9.54
CA TYR A 450 27.09 34.73 10.73
C TYR A 450 27.69 35.31 12.01
N SER A 451 28.91 35.87 11.95
CA SER A 451 29.52 36.60 13.07
C SER A 451 28.77 37.89 13.40
N ILE A 452 28.36 38.66 12.38
CA ILE A 452 27.57 39.89 12.56
C ILE A 452 26.25 39.56 13.25
N PHE A 453 25.50 38.58 12.75
CA PHE A 453 24.20 38.19 13.31
C PHE A 453 24.29 37.76 14.79
N ARG A 454 25.38 37.08 15.18
CA ARG A 454 25.62 36.66 16.56
C ARG A 454 26.11 37.79 17.49
N SER A 455 26.53 38.93 16.95
CA SER A 455 26.95 40.11 17.72
C SER A 455 25.81 41.04 18.11
N SER A 456 24.62 40.86 17.53
CA SER A 456 23.47 41.77 17.62
C SER A 456 22.29 41.21 18.44
N THR A 457 22.54 40.47 19.52
CA THR A 457 21.53 40.10 20.53
C THR A 457 21.55 41.11 21.69
N PRO A 458 20.47 41.88 21.95
CA PRO A 458 20.41 42.78 23.10
C PRO A 458 20.28 42.00 24.41
N SER A 459 21.23 42.19 25.32
CA SER A 459 21.10 41.74 26.71
C SER A 459 20.23 42.73 27.51
N TYR A 460 19.08 42.27 27.99
CA TYR A 460 18.30 42.96 29.02
C TYR A 460 18.44 42.23 30.37
N PRO A 461 18.41 42.95 31.50
CA PRO A 461 18.65 42.37 32.82
C PRO A 461 17.44 41.64 33.40
N GLU A 462 17.69 40.85 34.44
CA GLU A 462 16.68 40.25 35.31
C GLU A 462 16.04 41.33 36.22
N GLU A 463 14.71 41.33 36.36
CA GLU A 463 13.98 41.93 37.48
C GLU A 463 12.86 40.97 37.92
N ASP A 464 12.74 40.73 39.22
CA ASP A 464 11.67 39.93 39.83
C ASP A 464 10.36 40.73 39.93
N SER A 465 9.22 40.10 39.63
CA SER A 465 7.91 40.55 40.13
C SER A 465 6.92 39.39 40.23
N ASP A 466 6.18 39.32 41.33
CA ASP A 466 5.30 38.20 41.67
C ASP A 466 4.08 38.00 40.75
N ALA A 467 3.76 36.72 40.53
CA ALA A 467 2.45 36.10 40.28
C ALA A 467 1.28 36.93 39.72
N ASP A 468 0.79 36.53 38.55
CA ASP A 468 -0.65 36.38 38.31
C ASP A 468 -0.91 35.12 37.47
N ASP A 469 -1.97 34.36 37.79
CA ASP A 469 -2.17 32.98 37.30
C ASP A 469 -2.99 32.97 36.00
N ALA A 470 -2.36 33.43 34.91
CA ALA A 470 -2.94 33.44 33.57
C ALA A 470 -2.53 32.19 32.77
N GLU A 471 -3.51 31.45 32.22
CA GLU A 471 -3.21 30.37 31.26
C GLU A 471 -2.42 30.95 30.07
N PRO A 472 -1.28 30.35 29.68
CA PRO A 472 -0.42 30.91 28.64
C PRO A 472 -1.17 30.96 27.30
N THR A 473 -1.33 32.18 26.77
CA THR A 473 -2.05 32.42 25.52
C THR A 473 -1.45 31.60 24.39
N ILE A 474 -2.21 30.61 23.89
CA ILE A 474 -1.76 29.69 22.84
C ILE A 474 -1.41 30.50 21.58
N ASN A 475 -0.12 30.58 21.28
CA ASN A 475 0.39 31.29 20.12
C ASN A 475 0.15 30.46 18.85
N ILE A 476 -0.97 30.72 18.18
CA ILE A 476 -1.34 30.07 16.92
C ILE A 476 -0.37 30.52 15.83
N SER A 477 0.27 29.56 15.15
CA SER A 477 1.04 29.81 13.94
C SER A 477 0.61 28.84 12.86
N SER A 478 0.57 29.28 11.61
CA SER A 478 0.20 28.47 10.43
C SER A 478 0.92 27.11 10.39
N GLY A 479 2.20 27.05 10.78
CA GLY A 479 2.93 25.78 10.82
C GLY A 479 2.64 24.86 12.01
N THR A 480 1.76 25.24 12.96
CA THR A 480 1.31 24.37 14.07
C THR A 480 -0.20 24.28 14.24
N GLY A 481 -0.97 25.31 13.90
CA GLY A 481 -2.22 25.60 14.61
C GLY A 481 -1.91 25.92 16.08
N SER A 482 -2.76 25.41 16.99
CA SER A 482 -2.57 25.46 18.45
C SER A 482 -1.39 24.60 18.94
N GLY A 483 -1.01 23.58 18.15
CA GLY A 483 -0.08 22.53 18.48
C GLY A 483 -0.71 21.25 19.04
N PHE A 484 -2.02 21.22 19.30
CA PHE A 484 -2.77 20.04 19.74
C PHE A 484 -3.45 19.28 18.60
N GLU A 485 -3.18 19.68 17.35
CA GLU A 485 -3.92 19.21 16.19
C GLU A 485 -3.80 17.70 15.96
N ILE A 486 -4.92 17.13 15.52
CA ILE A 486 -5.02 15.75 15.03
C ILE A 486 -5.76 15.83 13.71
N LEU A 487 -5.07 15.46 12.63
CA LEU A 487 -5.53 15.64 11.26
C LEU A 487 -6.19 14.35 10.74
N CYS A 488 -7.37 14.50 10.15
CA CYS A 488 -8.03 13.47 9.36
C CYS A 488 -7.82 13.78 7.88
N GLN A 489 -7.28 12.85 7.09
CA GLN A 489 -7.44 12.94 5.64
C GLN A 489 -8.88 12.53 5.31
N GLY A 490 -9.68 13.46 4.78
CA GLY A 490 -11.12 13.29 4.55
C GLY A 490 -11.50 12.59 3.24
N PHE A 491 -10.56 11.88 2.62
CA PHE A 491 -10.74 11.23 1.32
C PHE A 491 -9.71 10.12 1.10
N ASN A 492 -9.96 9.30 0.08
CA ASN A 492 -9.03 8.34 -0.49
C ASN A 492 -8.94 8.54 -2.01
N TRP A 493 -8.13 7.76 -2.73
CA TRP A 493 -7.96 7.93 -4.18
C TRP A 493 -9.27 7.68 -4.96
N GLU A 494 -10.07 6.72 -4.51
CA GLU A 494 -11.34 6.33 -5.12
C GLU A 494 -12.50 7.30 -4.83
N SER A 495 -12.38 8.22 -3.86
CA SER A 495 -13.44 9.15 -3.44
C SER A 495 -14.01 9.98 -4.60
N ASN A 496 -13.23 10.22 -5.65
CA ASN A 496 -13.70 10.91 -6.87
C ASN A 496 -14.85 10.18 -7.59
N LYS A 497 -14.91 8.84 -7.47
CA LYS A 497 -15.83 7.97 -8.21
C LYS A 497 -17.24 7.92 -7.60
N SER A 498 -17.43 8.54 -6.43
CA SER A 498 -18.75 8.82 -5.84
C SER A 498 -19.57 9.78 -6.71
N GLY A 499 -18.94 10.83 -7.27
CA GLY A 499 -19.63 11.94 -7.91
C GLY A 499 -20.39 12.88 -6.95
N ARG A 500 -20.36 12.61 -5.64
CA ARG A 500 -21.06 13.37 -4.59
C ARG A 500 -20.36 13.34 -3.22
N TRP A 501 -19.04 13.13 -3.22
CA TRP A 501 -18.21 12.90 -2.05
C TRP A 501 -18.41 13.93 -0.93
N TYR A 502 -18.58 15.21 -1.27
CA TYR A 502 -18.79 16.25 -0.28
C TYR A 502 -20.02 15.99 0.61
N MET A 503 -21.08 15.41 0.04
CA MET A 503 -22.30 15.07 0.80
C MET A 503 -22.13 13.79 1.62
N GLU A 504 -21.43 12.79 1.10
CA GLU A 504 -21.09 11.56 1.86
C GLU A 504 -20.20 11.88 3.08
N LEU A 505 -19.23 12.79 2.92
CA LEU A 505 -18.37 13.23 4.01
C LEU A 505 -19.12 14.15 4.99
N LYS A 506 -20.07 14.97 4.52
CA LYS A 506 -20.93 15.80 5.37
C LYS A 506 -21.77 14.96 6.32
N GLU A 507 -22.35 13.85 5.86
CA GLU A 507 -23.08 12.89 6.72
C GLU A 507 -22.18 12.31 7.85
N LYS A 508 -20.86 12.31 7.63
CA LYS A 508 -19.83 11.83 8.58
C LYS A 508 -19.19 12.92 9.44
N ALA A 509 -19.53 14.20 9.28
CA ALA A 509 -18.89 15.29 10.01
C ALA A 509 -18.89 15.07 11.54
N SER A 510 -20.08 14.83 12.13
CA SER A 510 -20.24 14.53 13.56
C SER A 510 -19.55 13.22 13.97
N GLU A 511 -19.56 12.22 13.09
CA GLU A 511 -18.92 10.92 13.29
C GLU A 511 -17.40 11.03 13.40
N ILE A 512 -16.78 11.91 12.60
CA ILE A 512 -15.34 12.21 12.61
C ILE A 512 -14.99 13.08 13.82
N SER A 513 -15.72 14.17 14.06
CA SER A 513 -15.51 15.05 15.23
C SER A 513 -15.57 14.27 16.56
N SER A 514 -16.53 13.36 16.71
CA SER A 514 -16.67 12.53 17.92
C SER A 514 -15.50 11.56 18.22
N LEU A 515 -14.62 11.29 17.25
CA LEU A 515 -13.38 10.53 17.49
C LEU A 515 -12.27 11.39 18.13
N GLY A 516 -12.42 12.71 18.17
CA GLY A 516 -11.44 13.65 18.73
C GLY A 516 -10.47 14.25 17.71
N PHE A 517 -10.78 14.18 16.41
CA PHE A 517 -10.10 14.95 15.37
C PHE A 517 -10.37 16.45 15.52
N THR A 518 -9.39 17.28 15.15
CA THR A 518 -9.51 18.75 15.20
C THR A 518 -9.39 19.40 13.82
N VAL A 519 -8.71 18.75 12.88
CA VAL A 519 -8.49 19.22 11.51
C VAL A 519 -8.92 18.13 10.52
N ILE A 520 -9.51 18.51 9.39
CA ILE A 520 -9.79 17.63 8.27
C ILE A 520 -9.25 18.23 6.96
N TRP A 521 -8.51 17.42 6.20
CA TRP A 521 -7.98 17.75 4.88
C TRP A 521 -8.94 17.23 3.80
N LEU A 522 -9.48 18.14 3.00
CA LEU A 522 -10.36 17.84 1.86
C LEU A 522 -9.55 17.74 0.56
N PRO A 523 -9.98 16.92 -0.42
CA PRO A 523 -9.28 16.76 -1.70
C PRO A 523 -9.29 18.05 -2.54
N PRO A 524 -8.51 18.13 -3.63
CA PRO A 524 -8.43 19.33 -4.46
C PRO A 524 -9.82 19.72 -5.00
N PRO A 525 -10.32 20.93 -4.69
CA PRO A 525 -11.70 21.29 -4.99
C PRO A 525 -11.93 21.70 -6.45
N THR A 526 -10.87 21.79 -7.25
CA THR A 526 -10.81 22.45 -8.56
C THR A 526 -11.20 21.52 -9.72
N GLU A 527 -11.79 22.07 -10.78
CA GLU A 527 -11.99 21.35 -12.05
C GLU A 527 -10.65 20.94 -12.67
N SER A 528 -10.51 19.66 -12.99
CA SER A 528 -9.23 19.00 -13.25
C SER A 528 -9.36 17.98 -14.38
N VAL A 529 -8.27 17.81 -15.12
CA VAL A 529 -8.16 16.81 -16.20
C VAL A 529 -8.12 15.39 -15.63
N SER A 530 -7.43 15.18 -14.51
CA SER A 530 -7.54 13.96 -13.71
C SER A 530 -8.77 14.06 -12.79
N PRO A 531 -9.59 13.01 -12.66
CA PRO A 531 -10.79 13.07 -11.83
C PRO A 531 -10.48 13.26 -10.34
N GLU A 532 -9.27 12.94 -9.89
CA GLU A 532 -8.78 13.13 -8.51
C GLU A 532 -8.36 14.57 -8.16
N GLY A 533 -8.38 15.50 -9.12
CA GLY A 533 -8.10 16.93 -8.86
C GLY A 533 -6.64 17.38 -9.06
N TYR A 534 -5.68 16.44 -9.10
CA TYR A 534 -4.24 16.70 -9.22
C TYR A 534 -3.74 17.13 -10.63
N MET A 535 -4.63 17.54 -11.52
CA MET A 535 -4.30 18.17 -12.81
C MET A 535 -5.24 19.38 -13.07
N PRO A 536 -5.22 20.38 -12.17
CA PRO A 536 -6.22 21.46 -12.10
C PRO A 536 -6.17 22.35 -13.34
N LYS A 537 -7.32 22.91 -13.73
CA LYS A 537 -7.49 23.61 -15.01
C LYS A 537 -8.03 25.03 -14.85
N ASP A 538 -9.27 25.23 -14.42
CA ASP A 538 -9.77 26.55 -14.00
C ASP A 538 -9.89 26.60 -12.47
N LEU A 539 -8.94 27.29 -11.82
CA LEU A 539 -8.84 27.35 -10.36
C LEU A 539 -10.09 27.94 -9.68
N TYR A 540 -10.86 28.79 -10.38
CA TYR A 540 -12.10 29.36 -9.83
C TYR A 540 -13.34 28.48 -10.08
N ASN A 541 -13.24 27.42 -10.87
CA ASN A 541 -14.31 26.46 -11.09
C ASN A 541 -14.19 25.29 -10.10
N LEU A 542 -14.90 25.38 -8.96
CA LEU A 542 -14.86 24.34 -7.92
C LEU A 542 -15.92 23.23 -8.09
N ASN A 543 -16.35 22.97 -9.33
CA ASN A 543 -17.26 21.88 -9.67
C ASN A 543 -16.44 20.67 -10.12
N SER A 544 -15.85 19.97 -9.15
CA SER A 544 -14.97 18.82 -9.37
C SER A 544 -15.75 17.49 -9.35
N ARG A 545 -15.05 16.35 -9.41
CA ARG A 545 -15.69 15.02 -9.25
C ARG A 545 -16.16 14.73 -7.83
N TYR A 546 -15.71 15.50 -6.85
CA TYR A 546 -16.12 15.36 -5.45
C TYR A 546 -17.47 16.04 -5.16
N GLY A 547 -17.91 16.97 -6.02
CA GLY A 547 -19.21 17.64 -5.94
C GLY A 547 -19.16 19.08 -6.46
N THR A 548 -20.27 19.79 -6.31
CA THR A 548 -20.41 21.20 -6.69
C THR A 548 -19.82 22.17 -5.65
N ILE A 549 -19.61 23.42 -6.06
CA ILE A 549 -19.17 24.51 -5.16
C ILE A 549 -20.14 24.76 -3.99
N ASP A 550 -21.45 24.59 -4.19
CA ASP A 550 -22.45 24.77 -3.14
C ASP A 550 -22.45 23.60 -2.14
N GLU A 551 -22.27 22.36 -2.61
CA GLU A 551 -22.07 21.19 -1.74
C GLU A 551 -20.76 21.30 -0.94
N LEU A 552 -19.69 21.88 -1.53
CA LEU A 552 -18.45 22.16 -0.81
C LEU A 552 -18.65 23.21 0.29
N LYS A 553 -19.28 24.35 0.00
CA LYS A 553 -19.63 25.38 1.00
C LYS A 553 -20.50 24.81 2.13
N ASP A 554 -21.46 23.93 1.81
CA ASP A 554 -22.34 23.28 2.78
C ASP A 554 -21.61 22.21 3.61
N LEU A 555 -20.67 21.47 3.03
CA LEU A 555 -19.76 20.57 3.75
C LEU A 555 -18.88 21.35 4.74
N VAL A 556 -18.15 22.38 4.29
CA VAL A 556 -17.23 23.17 5.14
C VAL A 556 -17.98 23.76 6.33
N LYS A 557 -19.13 24.39 6.09
CA LYS A 557 -20.03 24.90 7.13
C LYS A 557 -20.50 23.83 8.11
N SER A 558 -20.72 22.60 7.65
CA SER A 558 -21.13 21.48 8.50
C SER A 558 -19.98 20.94 9.36
N LEU A 559 -18.75 20.94 8.83
CA LEU A 559 -17.52 20.60 9.56
C LEU A 559 -17.21 21.64 10.65
N HIS A 560 -17.30 22.94 10.31
CA HIS A 560 -17.22 24.03 11.30
C HIS A 560 -18.28 23.90 12.40
N GLY A 561 -19.51 23.51 12.03
CA GLY A 561 -20.61 23.29 12.96
C GLY A 561 -20.38 22.17 13.99
N VAL A 562 -19.40 21.29 13.77
CA VAL A 562 -18.95 20.25 14.72
C VAL A 562 -17.53 20.49 15.25
N GLY A 563 -17.01 21.71 15.09
CA GLY A 563 -15.72 22.15 15.64
C GLY A 563 -14.47 21.73 14.84
N LEU A 564 -14.63 21.11 13.67
CA LEU A 564 -13.50 20.74 12.81
C LEU A 564 -12.99 21.94 12.00
N LYS A 565 -11.67 22.11 11.97
CA LYS A 565 -10.96 23.03 11.05
C LYS A 565 -10.74 22.36 9.71
N VAL A 566 -10.90 23.08 8.61
CA VAL A 566 -10.89 22.50 7.25
C VAL A 566 -9.71 22.99 6.42
N LEU A 567 -8.90 22.06 5.92
CA LEU A 567 -7.83 22.35 4.96
C LEU A 567 -8.27 22.05 3.54
N GLY A 568 -7.95 22.96 2.61
CA GLY A 568 -8.03 22.70 1.18
C GLY A 568 -6.72 22.13 0.67
N ASP A 569 -6.80 21.10 -0.17
CA ASP A 569 -5.65 20.68 -0.99
C ASP A 569 -5.46 21.68 -2.13
N VAL A 570 -4.27 22.27 -2.23
CA VAL A 570 -3.95 23.31 -3.22
C VAL A 570 -2.78 22.86 -4.11
N VAL A 571 -3.14 22.53 -5.34
CA VAL A 571 -2.21 22.07 -6.40
C VAL A 571 -1.67 23.30 -7.12
N LEU A 572 -0.46 23.72 -6.71
CA LEU A 572 0.14 25.00 -7.11
C LEU A 572 1.23 24.85 -8.19
N ASN A 573 2.02 23.77 -8.16
CA ASN A 573 3.21 23.60 -8.99
C ASN A 573 2.90 23.56 -10.50
N HIS A 574 1.81 22.93 -10.89
CA HIS A 574 1.47 22.65 -12.28
C HIS A 574 -0.02 22.85 -12.54
N ARG A 575 -0.37 23.23 -13.76
CA ARG A 575 -1.76 23.54 -14.15
C ARG A 575 -2.01 23.18 -15.61
N CYS A 576 -3.15 22.58 -15.90
CA CYS A 576 -3.58 22.26 -17.25
C CYS A 576 -4.07 23.50 -18.02
N ALA A 577 -3.53 23.68 -19.22
CA ALA A 577 -3.99 24.71 -20.14
C ALA A 577 -5.41 24.42 -20.67
N HIS A 578 -6.07 25.47 -21.18
CA HIS A 578 -7.38 25.37 -21.82
C HIS A 578 -7.30 25.21 -23.33
N TYR A 579 -6.25 25.73 -23.95
CA TYR A 579 -6.10 25.80 -25.41
C TYR A 579 -4.66 25.49 -25.82
N GLN A 580 -4.53 24.99 -27.05
CA GLN A 580 -3.23 24.81 -27.71
C GLN A 580 -2.77 26.13 -28.36
N ASN A 581 -1.46 26.36 -28.35
CA ASN A 581 -0.83 27.43 -29.11
C ASN A 581 -0.65 27.04 -30.60
N GLN A 582 0.00 27.92 -31.38
CA GLN A 582 0.22 27.72 -32.82
C GLN A 582 1.05 26.48 -33.17
N ASN A 583 1.83 25.94 -32.22
CA ASN A 583 2.64 24.72 -32.37
C ASN A 583 1.88 23.46 -31.89
N GLY A 584 0.61 23.57 -31.50
CA GLY A 584 -0.17 22.46 -30.93
C GLY A 584 0.11 22.19 -29.45
N VAL A 585 0.85 23.06 -28.75
CA VAL A 585 1.26 22.85 -27.35
C VAL A 585 0.26 23.48 -26.37
N TRP A 586 -0.13 22.70 -25.36
CA TRP A 586 -1.10 23.08 -24.34
C TRP A 586 -0.47 24.03 -23.30
N ASN A 587 -0.35 25.33 -23.62
CA ASN A 587 0.21 26.34 -22.71
C ASN A 587 -0.57 27.68 -22.65
N ILE A 588 -1.81 27.72 -23.14
CA ILE A 588 -2.70 28.89 -23.05
C ILE A 588 -3.85 28.60 -22.07
N PHE A 589 -3.98 29.39 -21.02
CA PHE A 589 -4.91 29.16 -19.92
C PHE A 589 -6.20 29.98 -20.07
N GLY A 590 -7.28 29.48 -19.49
CA GLY A 590 -8.57 30.15 -19.41
C GLY A 590 -9.04 30.33 -17.97
N GLY A 591 -10.35 30.56 -17.80
CA GLY A 591 -10.93 30.95 -16.52
C GLY A 591 -10.61 32.40 -16.15
N ARG A 592 -10.68 32.72 -14.86
CA ARG A 592 -10.26 34.04 -14.32
C ARG A 592 -8.75 34.27 -14.43
N LEU A 593 -7.97 33.20 -14.36
CA LEU A 593 -6.50 33.20 -14.48
C LEU A 593 -6.11 32.83 -15.92
N ASN A 594 -6.41 33.73 -16.85
CA ASN A 594 -6.22 33.57 -18.29
C ASN A 594 -4.77 33.83 -18.74
N TRP A 595 -3.82 33.16 -18.08
CA TRP A 595 -2.39 33.24 -18.37
C TRP A 595 -2.03 32.71 -19.76
N ASP A 596 -0.82 33.05 -20.21
CA ASP A 596 -0.17 32.49 -21.40
C ASP A 596 1.14 31.78 -21.03
N ASP A 597 1.92 31.41 -22.04
CA ASP A 597 3.21 30.73 -21.93
C ASP A 597 4.25 31.45 -21.05
N ARG A 598 4.09 32.74 -20.73
CA ARG A 598 4.94 33.44 -19.75
C ARG A 598 4.75 32.96 -18.31
N ALA A 599 3.63 32.30 -18.00
CA ALA A 599 3.38 31.67 -16.70
C ALA A 599 3.93 30.24 -16.61
N VAL A 600 4.52 29.71 -17.70
CA VAL A 600 5.09 28.36 -17.77
C VAL A 600 6.61 28.45 -17.77
N VAL A 601 7.27 27.56 -17.01
CA VAL A 601 8.74 27.55 -16.89
C VAL A 601 9.44 27.37 -18.24
N GLY A 602 10.51 28.12 -18.47
CA GLY A 602 11.22 28.21 -19.74
C GLY A 602 12.15 27.03 -20.05
N ASP A 603 12.27 26.05 -19.17
CA ASP A 603 13.13 24.86 -19.33
C ASP A 603 12.40 23.51 -19.29
N ASP A 604 11.06 23.50 -19.33
CA ASP A 604 10.30 22.30 -19.72
C ASP A 604 10.03 22.32 -21.26
N PRO A 605 10.72 21.48 -22.05
CA PRO A 605 10.61 21.51 -23.51
C PRO A 605 9.25 21.03 -24.03
N HIS A 606 8.46 20.29 -23.22
CA HIS A 606 7.17 19.75 -23.65
C HIS A 606 6.09 20.84 -23.72
N PHE A 607 6.16 21.84 -22.83
CA PHE A 607 5.15 22.89 -22.70
C PHE A 607 5.59 24.25 -23.25
N GLN A 608 6.82 24.36 -23.78
CA GLN A 608 7.33 25.53 -24.51
C GLN A 608 7.09 26.86 -23.77
N GLY A 609 7.42 26.89 -22.47
CA GLY A 609 7.25 28.08 -21.64
C GLY A 609 8.18 29.24 -22.04
N ARG A 610 7.78 30.45 -21.63
CA ARG A 610 8.56 31.69 -21.77
C ARG A 610 8.78 32.41 -20.44
N GLY A 611 8.45 31.78 -19.32
CA GLY A 611 8.87 32.20 -17.99
C GLY A 611 10.36 31.95 -17.74
N ASN A 612 10.77 32.19 -16.51
CA ASN A 612 12.08 31.80 -15.99
C ASN A 612 12.17 30.27 -15.84
N LYS A 613 13.35 29.79 -15.45
CA LYS A 613 13.60 28.37 -15.15
C LYS A 613 12.80 27.87 -13.95
N SER A 614 12.55 26.57 -13.90
CA SER A 614 11.93 25.95 -12.71
C SER A 614 12.76 26.23 -11.45
N SER A 615 12.07 26.34 -10.32
CA SER A 615 12.69 26.58 -9.00
C SER A 615 12.71 25.33 -8.11
N GLY A 616 12.47 24.18 -8.75
CA GLY A 616 12.36 22.84 -8.20
C GLY A 616 12.04 21.86 -9.35
N ASP A 617 11.51 20.69 -9.00
CA ASP A 617 11.23 19.61 -9.97
C ASP A 617 10.05 19.88 -10.92
N ASN A 618 10.18 19.42 -12.17
CA ASN A 618 9.10 19.50 -13.15
C ASN A 618 8.20 18.25 -13.11
N PHE A 619 6.89 18.45 -12.95
CA PHE A 619 5.86 17.44 -13.14
C PHE A 619 5.55 17.31 -14.65
N HIS A 620 6.04 16.25 -15.30
CA HIS A 620 6.04 16.16 -16.77
C HIS A 620 4.68 16.00 -17.46
N ALA A 621 3.59 15.76 -16.72
CA ALA A 621 2.26 15.54 -17.31
C ALA A 621 1.41 16.82 -17.47
N ALA A 622 1.85 17.97 -16.95
CA ALA A 622 1.16 19.25 -17.11
C ALA A 622 2.15 20.44 -17.10
N PRO A 623 1.80 21.60 -17.68
CA PRO A 623 2.61 22.82 -17.60
C PRO A 623 3.00 23.19 -16.16
N ASN A 624 4.32 23.21 -15.90
CA ASN A 624 4.92 23.64 -14.64
C ASN A 624 4.93 25.18 -14.57
N ILE A 625 4.51 25.74 -13.44
CA ILE A 625 4.18 27.16 -13.28
C ILE A 625 5.39 27.97 -12.78
N ASP A 626 5.65 29.10 -13.44
CA ASP A 626 6.71 30.01 -13.04
C ASP A 626 6.27 30.94 -11.88
N HIS A 627 6.40 30.43 -10.67
CA HIS A 627 6.17 31.17 -9.42
C HIS A 627 7.09 32.41 -9.25
N SER A 628 8.16 32.57 -10.04
CA SER A 628 8.98 33.79 -10.00
C SER A 628 8.28 35.00 -10.63
N GLN A 629 7.24 34.80 -11.46
CA GLN A 629 6.46 35.90 -12.02
C GLN A 629 5.56 36.56 -10.96
N ASP A 630 5.69 37.88 -10.81
CA ASP A 630 4.88 38.65 -9.86
C ASP A 630 3.37 38.53 -10.12
N PHE A 631 2.95 38.44 -11.39
CA PHE A 631 1.53 38.29 -11.74
C PHE A 631 0.99 36.90 -11.34
N VAL A 632 1.78 35.83 -11.52
CA VAL A 632 1.43 34.47 -11.07
C VAL A 632 1.26 34.44 -9.55
N ARG A 633 2.21 35.02 -8.79
CA ARG A 633 2.08 35.07 -7.32
C ARG A 633 0.89 35.90 -6.87
N LYS A 634 0.66 37.07 -7.47
CA LYS A 634 -0.50 37.91 -7.16
C LYS A 634 -1.82 37.18 -7.39
N ASP A 635 -1.97 36.55 -8.55
CA ASP A 635 -3.22 35.89 -8.93
C ASP A 635 -3.49 34.63 -8.08
N LEU A 636 -2.44 33.89 -7.69
CA LEU A 636 -2.54 32.78 -6.75
C LEU A 636 -2.86 33.23 -5.32
N ILE A 637 -2.30 34.36 -4.86
CA ILE A 637 -2.68 34.97 -3.58
C ILE A 637 -4.16 35.37 -3.60
N GLU A 638 -4.62 36.05 -4.65
CA GLU A 638 -6.03 36.46 -4.83
C GLU A 638 -6.97 35.24 -4.79
N TRP A 639 -6.55 34.10 -5.38
CA TRP A 639 -7.29 32.82 -5.33
C TRP A 639 -7.29 32.15 -3.95
N LEU A 640 -6.16 32.10 -3.25
CA LEU A 640 -6.06 31.52 -1.90
C LEU A 640 -6.88 32.33 -0.87
N CYS A 641 -6.84 33.66 -0.94
CA CYS A 641 -7.69 34.52 -0.12
C CYS A 641 -9.18 34.28 -0.44
N TRP A 642 -9.54 34.24 -1.73
CA TRP A 642 -10.91 33.92 -2.17
C TRP A 642 -11.39 32.54 -1.67
N LEU A 643 -10.54 31.51 -1.69
CA LEU A 643 -10.87 30.20 -1.14
C LEU A 643 -11.19 30.23 0.38
N ARG A 644 -10.52 31.09 1.15
CA ARG A 644 -10.86 31.27 2.58
C ARG A 644 -12.15 32.07 2.76
N GLU A 645 -12.27 33.20 2.09
CA GLU A 645 -13.40 34.13 2.24
C GLU A 645 -14.73 33.54 1.75
N GLU A 646 -14.73 32.88 0.59
CA GLU A 646 -15.96 32.38 -0.04
C GLU A 646 -16.28 30.93 0.32
N ILE A 647 -15.28 30.05 0.47
CA ILE A 647 -15.53 28.63 0.76
C ILE A 647 -15.45 28.33 2.26
N GLY A 648 -14.71 29.13 3.03
CA GLY A 648 -14.51 28.96 4.47
C GLY A 648 -13.33 28.06 4.84
N TYR A 649 -12.36 27.84 3.94
CA TYR A 649 -11.16 27.08 4.30
C TYR A 649 -10.37 27.77 5.42
N ASP A 650 -10.00 27.00 6.44
CA ASP A 650 -9.16 27.46 7.55
C ASP A 650 -7.67 27.43 7.19
N GLY A 651 -7.25 26.57 6.26
CA GLY A 651 -5.85 26.40 5.90
C GLY A 651 -5.61 25.44 4.72
N TRP A 652 -4.37 24.97 4.58
CA TRP A 652 -3.88 24.35 3.34
C TRP A 652 -3.10 23.04 3.56
N ARG A 653 -3.33 22.05 2.68
CA ARG A 653 -2.31 21.07 2.30
C ARG A 653 -1.75 21.51 0.95
N LEU A 654 -0.45 21.74 0.88
CA LEU A 654 0.24 22.20 -0.31
C LEU A 654 0.81 20.99 -1.05
N ASP A 655 0.36 20.78 -2.28
CA ASP A 655 0.78 19.68 -3.15
C ASP A 655 2.20 19.86 -3.69
N PHE A 656 2.93 18.75 -3.86
CA PHE A 656 4.19 18.65 -4.61
C PHE A 656 5.17 19.83 -4.39
N VAL A 657 5.39 20.22 -3.13
CA VAL A 657 6.16 21.45 -2.80
C VAL A 657 7.67 21.36 -3.04
N ARG A 658 8.16 20.23 -3.55
CA ARG A 658 9.50 20.06 -4.12
C ARG A 658 9.62 20.65 -5.54
N GLY A 659 8.49 20.93 -6.21
CA GLY A 659 8.46 21.50 -7.56
C GLY A 659 8.82 22.99 -7.66
N PHE A 660 8.67 23.74 -6.57
CA PHE A 660 8.92 25.18 -6.53
C PHE A 660 9.50 25.65 -5.19
N TRP A 661 10.20 26.79 -5.21
CA TRP A 661 10.90 27.29 -4.02
C TRP A 661 9.96 27.68 -2.88
N GLY A 662 10.20 27.14 -1.68
CA GLY A 662 9.39 27.37 -0.47
C GLY A 662 9.30 28.83 0.00
N GLY A 663 10.18 29.73 -0.48
CA GLY A 663 10.03 31.17 -0.24
C GLY A 663 8.78 31.77 -0.91
N TYR A 664 8.29 31.20 -2.01
CA TYR A 664 7.00 31.60 -2.60
C TYR A 664 5.82 31.11 -1.74
N VAL A 665 5.96 29.95 -1.09
CA VAL A 665 4.97 29.45 -0.12
C VAL A 665 4.84 30.41 1.06
N LYS A 666 5.95 30.97 1.57
CA LYS A 666 5.91 32.01 2.60
C LYS A 666 5.02 33.18 2.18
N ASP A 667 5.20 33.74 0.99
CA ASP A 667 4.38 34.85 0.48
C ASP A 667 2.89 34.47 0.41
N TYR A 668 2.59 33.22 0.03
CA TYR A 668 1.22 32.70 0.00
C TYR A 668 0.61 32.53 1.40
N LEU A 669 1.38 32.07 2.39
CA LEU A 669 0.90 31.86 3.76
C LEU A 669 0.79 33.18 4.54
N ASP A 670 1.71 34.13 4.32
CA ASP A 670 1.65 35.47 4.91
C ASP A 670 0.43 36.25 4.39
N ALA A 671 0.13 36.16 3.09
CA ALA A 671 -1.00 36.88 2.50
C ALA A 671 -2.36 36.19 2.71
N SER A 672 -2.38 34.85 2.83
CA SER A 672 -3.63 34.10 3.07
C SER A 672 -3.90 33.77 4.53
N GLU A 673 -3.04 34.14 5.49
CA GLU A 673 -3.23 33.99 6.95
C GLU A 673 -3.93 32.68 7.44
N PRO A 674 -3.47 31.48 7.04
CA PRO A 674 -4.15 30.23 7.39
C PRO A 674 -3.90 29.79 8.84
N TYR A 675 -4.90 29.15 9.45
CA TYR A 675 -4.82 28.53 10.77
C TYR A 675 -3.78 27.41 10.83
N PHE A 676 -3.71 26.60 9.77
CA PHE A 676 -2.79 25.46 9.67
C PHE A 676 -2.33 25.27 8.21
N ALA A 677 -1.06 24.96 8.00
CA ALA A 677 -0.47 24.75 6.67
C ALA A 677 0.56 23.61 6.72
N VAL A 678 0.42 22.64 5.81
CA VAL A 678 1.36 21.51 5.64
C VAL A 678 1.77 21.34 4.19
N GLY A 679 3.07 21.22 3.92
CA GLY A 679 3.61 20.89 2.59
C GLY A 679 3.97 19.42 2.44
N GLU A 680 3.71 18.86 1.26
CA GLU A 680 4.22 17.54 0.86
C GLU A 680 5.59 17.63 0.20
N TYR A 681 6.64 17.69 1.02
CA TYR A 681 8.01 17.50 0.55
C TYR A 681 8.34 16.01 0.59
N TRP A 682 7.89 15.28 -0.43
CA TRP A 682 8.22 13.87 -0.62
C TRP A 682 9.47 13.75 -1.49
N ASP A 683 10.51 13.10 -0.94
CA ASP A 683 11.72 12.77 -1.67
C ASP A 683 12.17 11.33 -1.42
N SER A 684 13.18 10.85 -2.15
CA SER A 684 13.74 9.52 -1.92
C SER A 684 14.63 9.49 -0.66
N LEU A 685 14.38 8.49 0.20
CA LEU A 685 15.29 8.13 1.28
C LEU A 685 16.67 7.70 0.75
N SER A 686 17.66 7.69 1.63
CA SER A 686 19.01 7.19 1.33
C SER A 686 19.05 5.67 1.41
N TYR A 687 19.62 5.03 0.39
CA TYR A 687 19.82 3.58 0.31
C TYR A 687 21.23 3.25 -0.15
N THR A 688 21.90 2.33 0.56
CA THR A 688 23.20 1.77 0.18
C THR A 688 23.00 0.33 -0.29
N TYR A 689 23.43 0.02 -1.52
CA TYR A 689 23.26 -1.30 -2.18
C TYR A 689 21.82 -1.86 -2.27
N GLY A 690 20.80 -1.05 -2.02
CA GLY A 690 19.39 -1.43 -1.99
C GLY A 690 18.80 -1.52 -0.57
N GLU A 691 19.66 -1.49 0.45
CA GLU A 691 19.27 -1.44 1.86
C GLU A 691 19.08 0.00 2.34
N MET A 692 18.05 0.25 3.17
CA MET A 692 17.77 1.59 3.67
C MET A 692 18.83 1.98 4.70
N ASP A 693 19.51 3.10 4.48
CA ASP A 693 20.52 3.59 5.41
C ASP A 693 19.88 3.88 6.78
N HIS A 694 20.58 3.54 7.86
CA HIS A 694 20.11 3.88 9.21
C HIS A 694 20.08 5.40 9.43
N ASN A 695 21.07 6.12 8.89
CA ASN A 695 21.11 7.57 8.98
C ASN A 695 20.35 8.22 7.80
N GLN A 696 19.17 8.77 8.09
CA GLN A 696 18.37 9.56 7.15
C GLN A 696 18.44 11.07 7.40
N ASP A 697 19.45 11.57 8.14
CA ASP A 697 19.68 12.99 8.41
C ASP A 697 19.64 13.84 7.14
N ALA A 698 20.27 13.37 6.06
CA ALA A 698 20.25 14.07 4.78
C ALA A 698 18.83 14.21 4.19
N HIS A 699 17.91 13.28 4.44
CA HIS A 699 16.51 13.37 3.99
C HIS A 699 15.70 14.32 4.87
N ARG A 700 15.75 14.16 6.21
CA ARG A 700 15.05 15.10 7.11
C ARG A 700 15.60 16.52 7.02
N GLN A 701 16.87 16.72 6.68
CA GLN A 701 17.45 18.03 6.41
C GLN A 701 16.79 18.70 5.21
N ARG A 702 16.56 18.01 4.07
CA ARG A 702 15.91 18.62 2.90
C ARG A 702 14.48 19.10 3.20
N ILE A 703 13.73 18.34 4.01
CA ILE A 703 12.41 18.76 4.50
C ILE A 703 12.53 19.99 5.44
N VAL A 704 13.51 20.00 6.36
CA VAL A 704 13.76 21.13 7.27
C VAL A 704 14.25 22.37 6.53
N ASP A 705 15.03 22.24 5.46
CA ASP A 705 15.47 23.33 4.60
C ASP A 705 14.30 23.94 3.82
N TRP A 706 13.35 23.11 3.36
CA TRP A 706 12.10 23.60 2.80
C TRP A 706 11.24 24.33 3.84
N ILE A 707 11.08 23.78 5.05
CA ILE A 707 10.38 24.45 6.16
C ILE A 707 11.04 25.81 6.46
N ASN A 708 12.38 25.86 6.53
CA ASN A 708 13.15 27.09 6.70
C ASN A 708 12.94 28.09 5.55
N ALA A 709 12.84 27.63 4.31
CA ALA A 709 12.51 28.48 3.16
C ALA A 709 11.11 29.12 3.27
N THR A 710 10.15 28.44 3.91
CA THR A 710 8.85 29.05 4.28
C THR A 710 8.95 30.05 5.45
N ASN A 711 10.14 30.36 5.97
CA ASN A 711 10.37 31.03 7.27
C ASN A 711 9.66 30.29 8.44
N GLY A 712 9.53 28.96 8.33
CA GLY A 712 8.78 28.14 9.28
C GLY A 712 7.29 28.47 9.36
N THR A 713 6.68 29.06 8.32
CA THR A 713 5.22 29.31 8.28
C THR A 713 4.43 28.06 7.86
N ALA A 714 5.05 27.11 7.16
CA ALA A 714 4.47 25.78 6.93
C ALA A 714 5.07 24.74 7.89
N GLY A 715 4.27 23.73 8.25
CA GLY A 715 4.81 22.41 8.58
C GLY A 715 5.03 21.59 7.30
N ALA A 716 5.59 20.39 7.42
CA ALA A 716 5.69 19.43 6.33
C ALA A 716 5.32 18.01 6.79
N PHE A 717 4.87 17.17 5.87
CA PHE A 717 4.68 15.75 6.14
C PHE A 717 6.04 15.08 6.47
N ASP A 718 6.10 14.33 7.57
CA ASP A 718 7.32 13.63 7.99
C ASP A 718 7.47 12.29 7.25
N VAL A 719 7.73 12.42 5.95
CA VAL A 719 8.02 11.30 5.04
C VAL A 719 9.20 10.47 5.54
N THR A 720 10.15 11.10 6.25
CA THR A 720 11.27 10.41 6.91
C THR A 720 10.77 9.43 7.98
N SER A 721 9.89 9.88 8.88
CA SER A 721 9.26 8.99 9.86
C SER A 721 8.39 7.91 9.21
N LYS A 722 7.56 8.24 8.20
CA LYS A 722 6.74 7.25 7.45
C LYS A 722 7.59 6.10 6.93
N GLY A 723 8.71 6.41 6.26
CA GLY A 723 9.56 5.39 5.65
C GLY A 723 10.39 4.57 6.63
N ILE A 724 10.97 5.21 7.65
CA ILE A 724 11.74 4.47 8.67
C ILE A 724 10.82 3.57 9.49
N LEU A 725 9.61 4.04 9.82
CA LEU A 725 8.60 3.26 10.53
C LEU A 725 8.07 2.10 9.68
N HIS A 726 7.94 2.26 8.36
CA HIS A 726 7.64 1.15 7.43
C HIS A 726 8.72 0.06 7.54
N SER A 727 9.99 0.39 7.29
CA SER A 727 11.06 -0.62 7.29
C SER A 727 11.28 -1.25 8.68
N ALA A 728 11.18 -0.47 9.77
CA ALA A 728 11.31 -0.99 11.13
C ALA A 728 10.26 -2.06 11.48
N LEU A 729 9.00 -1.85 11.07
CA LEU A 729 7.88 -2.77 11.37
C LEU A 729 7.84 -3.96 10.40
N GLU A 730 8.22 -3.75 9.14
CA GLU A 730 8.33 -4.79 8.10
C GLU A 730 9.42 -5.81 8.41
N ARG A 731 10.62 -5.33 8.76
CA ARG A 731 11.84 -6.16 8.91
C ARG A 731 12.10 -6.63 10.34
N CYS A 732 11.30 -6.16 11.31
CA CYS A 732 11.56 -6.32 12.74
C CYS A 732 12.93 -5.74 13.12
N GLU A 733 13.03 -4.42 12.93
CA GLU A 733 14.23 -3.61 13.12
C GLU A 733 13.90 -2.35 13.94
N TYR A 734 13.27 -2.53 15.09
CA TYR A 734 12.75 -1.43 15.92
C TYR A 734 13.85 -0.49 16.46
N TRP A 735 15.12 -0.92 16.44
CA TRP A 735 16.31 -0.11 16.69
C TRP A 735 16.42 1.11 15.76
N ARG A 736 15.90 1.02 14.52
CA ARG A 736 15.89 2.15 13.57
C ARG A 736 15.07 3.35 14.06
N LEU A 737 14.21 3.18 15.07
CA LEU A 737 13.37 4.23 15.63
C LEU A 737 14.10 5.13 16.65
N SER A 738 15.41 4.97 16.82
CA SER A 738 16.30 5.90 17.53
C SER A 738 17.47 6.32 16.65
N ASP A 739 17.71 7.63 16.53
CA ASP A 739 18.95 8.16 15.97
C ASP A 739 20.13 8.04 16.94
N GLN A 740 21.33 8.43 16.46
CA GLN A 740 22.59 8.40 17.22
C GLN A 740 22.61 9.29 18.48
N LYS A 741 21.56 10.10 18.72
CA LYS A 741 21.42 11.03 19.85
C LYS A 741 20.28 10.61 20.80
N GLY A 742 19.70 9.42 20.61
CA GLY A 742 18.57 8.93 21.41
C GLY A 742 17.24 9.60 21.08
N LYS A 743 17.10 10.19 19.87
CA LYS A 743 15.90 10.90 19.42
C LYS A 743 15.18 10.17 18.29
N PRO A 744 13.90 10.47 18.03
CA PRO A 744 13.23 9.99 16.82
C PRO A 744 14.04 10.31 15.55
N PRO A 745 14.07 9.41 14.55
CA PRO A 745 14.96 9.51 13.39
C PRO A 745 14.39 10.37 12.25
N GLY A 746 13.09 10.73 12.31
CA GLY A 746 12.44 11.61 11.33
C GLY A 746 12.60 13.10 11.62
N VAL A 747 11.84 13.93 10.90
CA VAL A 747 11.76 15.39 11.12
C VAL A 747 11.27 15.69 12.55
N VAL A 748 10.39 14.86 13.10
CA VAL A 748 9.87 14.95 14.47
C VAL A 748 10.96 14.92 15.55
N GLY A 749 12.14 14.32 15.29
CA GLY A 749 13.27 14.36 16.23
C GLY A 749 14.05 15.68 16.25
N TRP A 750 13.88 16.52 15.22
CA TRP A 750 14.57 17.80 15.07
C TRP A 750 13.64 19.00 15.27
N TRP A 751 12.47 18.99 14.63
CA TRP A 751 11.50 20.08 14.70
C TRP A 751 10.06 19.55 14.81
N PRO A 752 9.68 18.94 15.96
CA PRO A 752 8.38 18.28 16.11
C PRO A 752 7.21 19.24 15.85
N SER A 753 7.34 20.53 16.19
CA SER A 753 6.29 21.53 15.91
C SER A 753 6.06 21.87 14.44
N ARG A 754 6.82 21.27 13.52
CA ARG A 754 6.65 21.41 12.06
C ARG A 754 6.56 20.05 11.35
N ALA A 755 6.52 18.94 12.10
CA ALA A 755 6.41 17.59 11.57
C ALA A 755 4.95 17.08 11.63
N VAL A 756 4.35 16.83 10.46
CA VAL A 756 3.04 16.18 10.35
C VAL A 756 3.26 14.70 10.10
N THR A 757 3.11 13.89 11.15
CA THR A 757 3.46 12.46 11.14
C THR A 757 2.29 11.62 10.61
N PHE A 758 2.56 10.70 9.69
CA PHE A 758 1.54 9.87 9.04
C PHE A 758 2.06 8.45 8.78
N ILE A 759 1.15 7.48 8.66
CA ILE A 759 1.51 6.10 8.26
C ILE A 759 1.04 5.75 6.85
N GLU A 760 0.06 6.47 6.32
CA GLU A 760 -0.55 6.23 5.01
C GLU A 760 -1.20 7.53 4.51
N ASN A 761 -1.18 7.79 3.20
CA ASN A 761 -1.99 8.81 2.54
C ASN A 761 -2.73 8.19 1.31
N HIS A 762 -3.27 9.03 0.41
CA HIS A 762 -3.95 8.53 -0.79
C HIS A 762 -3.03 7.85 -1.83
N ASP A 763 -1.73 8.20 -1.86
CA ASP A 763 -0.75 7.68 -2.82
C ASP A 763 0.00 6.46 -2.30
N THR A 764 0.48 6.53 -1.05
CA THR A 764 1.20 5.43 -0.43
C THR A 764 0.26 4.23 -0.24
N GLY A 765 -0.99 4.50 0.15
CA GLY A 765 -2.03 3.52 0.38
C GLY A 765 -3.14 3.54 -0.67
N SER A 766 -4.39 3.54 -0.22
CA SER A 766 -5.60 3.53 -1.06
C SER A 766 -5.53 2.51 -2.22
N THR A 767 -5.91 2.88 -3.44
CA THR A 767 -5.77 2.05 -4.65
C THR A 767 -4.46 2.25 -5.40
N GLN A 768 -3.79 3.42 -5.33
CA GLN A 768 -2.46 3.62 -5.91
C GLN A 768 -1.43 2.64 -5.33
N GLY A 769 -1.27 2.65 -4.01
CA GLY A 769 -0.44 1.70 -3.27
C GLY A 769 1.07 1.87 -3.47
N HIS A 770 1.56 3.07 -3.78
CA HIS A 770 2.96 3.30 -4.13
C HIS A 770 3.95 2.99 -3.00
N TRP A 771 3.51 3.01 -1.73
CA TRP A 771 4.35 2.71 -0.57
C TRP A 771 3.52 2.27 0.65
N ARG A 772 2.70 1.22 0.46
CA ARG A 772 1.70 0.76 1.44
C ARG A 772 2.34 0.49 2.79
N PHE A 773 1.69 0.86 3.88
CA PHE A 773 2.18 0.50 5.21
C PHE A 773 2.14 -1.04 5.40
N PRO A 774 3.07 -1.65 6.17
CA PRO A 774 3.10 -3.11 6.34
C PRO A 774 1.79 -3.65 6.92
N GLY A 775 1.16 -4.57 6.19
CA GLY A 775 -0.19 -5.07 6.51
C GLY A 775 -0.24 -5.83 7.83
N GLY A 776 -1.24 -5.52 8.66
CA GLY A 776 -1.37 -6.05 10.03
C GLY A 776 -0.43 -5.39 11.06
N LYS A 777 0.29 -4.31 10.69
CA LYS A 777 1.15 -3.51 11.58
C LYS A 777 0.67 -2.06 11.70
N GLU A 778 -0.43 -1.69 11.05
CA GLU A 778 -1.03 -0.35 11.00
C GLU A 778 -1.28 0.21 12.40
N MET A 779 -1.77 -0.62 13.33
CA MET A 779 -2.03 -0.21 14.71
C MET A 779 -0.76 0.08 15.52
N GLN A 780 0.38 -0.53 15.20
CA GLN A 780 1.68 -0.14 15.78
C GLN A 780 2.12 1.22 15.24
N GLY A 781 1.91 1.45 13.94
CA GLY A 781 2.13 2.75 13.32
C GLY A 781 1.30 3.85 13.97
N TYR A 782 0.01 3.60 14.22
CA TYR A 782 -0.87 4.53 14.93
C TYR A 782 -0.52 4.68 16.41
N ALA A 783 -0.14 3.61 17.11
CA ALA A 783 0.35 3.70 18.48
C ALA A 783 1.59 4.60 18.57
N TYR A 784 2.49 4.54 17.59
CA TYR A 784 3.61 5.48 17.47
C TYR A 784 3.11 6.92 17.26
N ILE A 785 2.51 7.25 16.10
CA ILE A 785 2.25 8.66 15.75
C ILE A 785 1.24 9.36 16.67
N LEU A 786 0.27 8.64 17.26
CA LEU A 786 -0.73 9.25 18.15
C LEU A 786 -0.18 9.49 19.57
N THR A 787 0.80 8.72 20.04
CA THR A 787 1.46 8.98 21.34
C THR A 787 2.62 9.95 21.24
N HIS A 788 3.28 10.06 20.08
CA HIS A 788 4.51 10.82 19.92
C HIS A 788 4.28 12.33 19.66
N PRO A 789 5.33 13.16 19.76
CA PRO A 789 5.31 14.55 19.30
C PRO A 789 5.04 14.66 17.78
N GLY A 790 4.98 15.89 17.26
CA GLY A 790 4.43 16.16 15.94
C GLY A 790 2.91 16.24 15.91
N THR A 791 2.36 16.52 14.73
CA THR A 791 0.92 16.58 14.47
C THR A 791 0.50 15.32 13.71
N PRO A 792 -0.17 14.34 14.35
CA PRO A 792 -0.53 13.09 13.68
C PRO A 792 -1.64 13.29 12.65
N ALA A 793 -1.44 12.71 11.47
CA ALA A 793 -2.41 12.57 10.39
C ALA A 793 -2.86 11.11 10.27
N VAL A 794 -4.18 10.91 10.24
CA VAL A 794 -4.83 9.60 10.15
C VAL A 794 -5.56 9.48 8.81
N PHE A 795 -5.36 8.35 8.14
CA PHE A 795 -5.89 8.10 6.80
C PHE A 795 -7.35 7.61 6.81
N TYR A 796 -8.16 8.11 5.86
CA TYR A 796 -9.60 7.85 5.80
C TYR A 796 -9.96 6.36 5.88
N ASP A 797 -9.29 5.52 5.07
CA ASP A 797 -9.62 4.10 4.93
C ASP A 797 -9.43 3.34 6.26
N HIS A 798 -8.54 3.83 7.14
CA HIS A 798 -8.30 3.24 8.46
C HIS A 798 -9.32 3.74 9.52
N ILE A 799 -9.94 4.91 9.31
CA ILE A 799 -11.03 5.45 10.15
C ILE A 799 -12.37 4.76 9.86
N VAL A 800 -12.57 4.27 8.63
CA VAL A 800 -13.77 3.51 8.23
C VAL A 800 -13.59 1.99 8.26
N SER A 801 -12.40 1.48 8.57
CA SER A 801 -12.14 0.05 8.76
C SER A 801 -12.34 -0.40 10.22
N HIS A 802 -11.96 -1.64 10.51
CA HIS A 802 -12.03 -2.24 11.84
C HIS A 802 -11.10 -1.58 12.87
N HIS A 803 -10.06 -0.85 12.45
CA HIS A 803 -9.13 -0.14 13.36
C HIS A 803 -9.75 1.07 14.07
N ARG A 804 -10.90 1.56 13.58
CA ARG A 804 -11.59 2.76 14.07
C ARG A 804 -11.62 2.91 15.60
N SER A 805 -12.00 1.84 16.32
CA SER A 805 -12.16 1.89 17.78
C SER A 805 -10.83 2.03 18.52
N GLU A 806 -9.76 1.42 18.02
CA GLU A 806 -8.42 1.53 18.62
C GLU A 806 -7.79 2.90 18.31
N ILE A 807 -7.95 3.39 17.08
CA ILE A 807 -7.54 4.75 16.67
C ILE A 807 -8.24 5.80 17.53
N GLY A 808 -9.56 5.71 17.72
CA GLY A 808 -10.31 6.62 18.60
C GLY A 808 -9.88 6.53 20.07
N ALA A 809 -9.49 5.35 20.55
CA ALA A 809 -8.97 5.18 21.91
C ALA A 809 -7.57 5.81 22.09
N LEU A 810 -6.70 5.69 21.08
CA LEU A 810 -5.39 6.36 21.05
C LEU A 810 -5.52 7.90 20.94
N ILE A 811 -6.46 8.40 20.13
CA ILE A 811 -6.78 9.85 20.07
C ILE A 811 -7.30 10.35 21.42
N SER A 812 -8.21 9.60 22.06
CA SER A 812 -8.68 9.90 23.42
C SER A 812 -7.54 9.93 24.44
N LEU A 813 -6.56 9.03 24.32
CA LEU A 813 -5.37 8.98 25.20
C LEU A 813 -4.46 10.20 24.98
N ARG A 814 -4.18 10.56 23.72
CA ARG A 814 -3.42 11.77 23.36
C ARG A 814 -4.05 13.02 23.97
N ASN A 815 -5.36 13.20 23.76
CA ASN A 815 -6.11 14.36 24.20
C ASN A 815 -6.17 14.48 25.74
N ARG A 816 -6.44 13.39 26.47
CA ARG A 816 -6.57 13.45 27.94
C ARG A 816 -5.24 13.65 28.67
N ASN A 817 -4.13 13.19 28.09
CA ASN A 817 -2.78 13.46 28.61
C ASN A 817 -2.23 14.84 28.20
N LYS A 818 -2.96 15.58 27.36
CA LYS A 818 -2.54 16.85 26.74
C LYS A 818 -1.23 16.72 25.95
N ILE A 819 -1.04 15.64 25.20
CA ILE A 819 0.13 15.47 24.31
C ILE A 819 -0.03 16.39 23.09
N HIS A 820 1.04 17.10 22.72
CA HIS A 820 1.05 18.11 21.67
C HIS A 820 2.30 18.00 20.77
N CYS A 821 2.34 18.75 19.67
CA CYS A 821 3.44 18.76 18.71
C CYS A 821 4.80 19.25 19.27
N ARG A 822 4.89 19.58 20.56
CA ARG A 822 6.13 19.96 21.28
C ARG A 822 6.35 19.14 22.56
N SER A 823 5.59 18.07 22.76
CA SER A 823 5.83 17.11 23.85
C SER A 823 7.26 16.58 23.80
N ILE A 824 7.80 16.24 24.95
CA ILE A 824 9.12 15.63 25.09
C ILE A 824 8.96 14.12 24.96
N VAL A 825 9.79 13.48 24.14
CA VAL A 825 9.89 12.02 24.05
C VAL A 825 11.27 11.55 24.48
N GLU A 826 11.31 10.61 25.40
CA GLU A 826 12.50 9.89 25.83
C GLU A 826 12.42 8.44 25.32
N ILE A 827 13.39 8.02 24.50
CA ILE A 827 13.46 6.65 24.00
C ILE A 827 14.11 5.78 25.07
N VAL A 828 13.31 4.95 25.73
CA VAL A 828 13.75 4.05 26.82
C VAL A 828 14.33 2.74 26.25
N LYS A 829 13.84 2.30 25.10
CA LYS A 829 14.27 1.05 24.45
C LYS A 829 14.16 1.13 22.92
N ALA A 830 15.19 0.69 22.20
CA ALA A 830 15.19 0.55 20.75
C ALA A 830 16.08 -0.64 20.35
N GLU A 831 15.51 -1.84 20.37
CA GLU A 831 16.19 -3.12 20.10
C GLU A 831 15.63 -3.79 18.82
N ARG A 832 16.06 -5.01 18.50
CA ARG A 832 15.58 -5.73 17.31
C ARG A 832 14.07 -5.85 17.26
N ASP A 833 13.46 -6.30 18.34
CA ASP A 833 12.06 -6.75 18.41
C ASP A 833 11.14 -5.82 19.20
N VAL A 834 11.65 -4.74 19.78
CA VAL A 834 10.85 -3.78 20.56
C VAL A 834 11.42 -2.35 20.52
N TYR A 835 10.51 -1.40 20.35
CA TYR A 835 10.72 0.01 20.65
C TYR A 835 9.83 0.40 21.83
N ALA A 836 10.34 1.19 22.77
CA ALA A 836 9.58 1.76 23.86
C ALA A 836 10.05 3.16 24.23
N ALA A 837 9.10 4.04 24.52
CA ALA A 837 9.36 5.44 24.82
C ALA A 837 8.38 6.01 25.88
N THR A 838 8.83 7.05 26.57
CA THR A 838 8.04 7.86 27.50
C THR A 838 7.79 9.23 26.89
N ILE A 839 6.58 9.76 27.03
CA ILE A 839 6.14 11.06 26.52
C ILE A 839 5.58 11.91 27.67
N ASP A 840 6.14 13.12 27.82
CA ASP A 840 5.81 14.12 28.85
C ASP A 840 5.75 13.59 30.31
N ASP A 841 6.48 12.52 30.62
CA ASP A 841 6.40 11.77 31.90
C ASP A 841 4.98 11.25 32.26
N ARG A 842 4.05 11.26 31.29
CA ARG A 842 2.62 10.92 31.45
C ARG A 842 2.22 9.64 30.74
N VAL A 843 2.82 9.36 29.58
CA VAL A 843 2.48 8.21 28.74
C VAL A 843 3.74 7.42 28.45
N ALA A 844 3.73 6.13 28.76
CA ALA A 844 4.74 5.19 28.30
C ALA A 844 4.12 4.29 27.23
N MET A 845 4.87 3.88 26.22
CA MET A 845 4.37 3.02 25.15
C MET A 845 5.42 2.00 24.70
N LYS A 846 4.97 0.88 24.11
CA LYS A 846 5.80 -0.01 23.32
C LYS A 846 5.13 -0.38 22.00
N ILE A 847 5.95 -0.68 21.01
CA ILE A 847 5.60 -1.43 19.79
C ILE A 847 6.64 -2.53 19.52
N GLY A 848 6.30 -3.49 18.69
CA GLY A 848 7.06 -4.71 18.41
C GLY A 848 6.72 -5.86 19.37
N PRO A 849 6.96 -7.12 18.98
CA PRO A 849 6.63 -8.29 19.78
C PRO A 849 7.44 -8.40 21.09
N GLY A 850 8.65 -7.85 21.14
CA GLY A 850 9.56 -7.95 22.28
C GLY A 850 9.03 -7.37 23.59
N TYR A 851 9.51 -7.90 24.73
CA TYR A 851 9.00 -7.49 26.04
C TYR A 851 9.55 -6.11 26.48
N TYR A 852 8.62 -5.28 26.96
CA TYR A 852 8.85 -4.07 27.73
C TYR A 852 7.62 -3.83 28.60
N GLU A 853 7.86 -3.43 29.85
CA GLU A 853 6.87 -2.77 30.72
C GLU A 853 7.61 -1.61 31.43
N PRO A 854 6.96 -0.46 31.65
CA PRO A 854 7.61 0.69 32.27
C PRO A 854 8.00 0.36 33.73
N PRO A 855 9.15 0.86 34.21
CA PRO A 855 9.71 0.43 35.49
C PRO A 855 8.83 0.86 36.68
N SER A 856 8.84 0.03 37.74
CA SER A 856 8.15 0.28 39.02
C SER A 856 8.84 1.39 39.85
N GLY A 857 8.89 2.59 39.30
CA GLY A 857 9.48 3.79 39.87
C GLY A 857 8.51 4.62 40.73
N PRO A 858 8.76 5.93 40.90
CA PRO A 858 7.85 6.84 41.61
C PRO A 858 6.56 7.10 40.82
N GLN A 859 6.64 7.11 39.48
CA GLN A 859 5.48 7.12 38.58
C GLN A 859 4.72 5.79 38.69
N ARG A 860 3.43 5.86 39.00
CA ARG A 860 2.56 4.67 39.04
C ARG A 860 1.92 4.45 37.67
N TRP A 861 2.64 3.72 36.83
CA TRP A 861 2.16 3.31 35.51
C TRP A 861 0.96 2.35 35.61
N SER A 862 -0.08 2.62 34.82
CA SER A 862 -1.27 1.79 34.68
C SER A 862 -1.52 1.50 33.20
N LEU A 863 -1.80 0.24 32.85
CA LEU A 863 -2.04 -0.15 31.46
C LEU A 863 -3.35 0.48 30.97
N ALA A 864 -3.25 1.29 29.91
CA ALA A 864 -4.36 2.07 29.36
C ALA A 864 -4.92 1.46 28.08
N LEU A 865 -4.05 0.96 27.19
CA LEU A 865 -4.40 0.32 25.93
C LEU A 865 -3.44 -0.84 25.62
N GLU A 866 -3.95 -1.89 24.98
CA GLU A 866 -3.20 -3.04 24.50
C GLU A 866 -3.86 -3.57 23.22
N GLY A 867 -3.05 -3.95 22.25
CA GLY A 867 -3.48 -4.60 21.01
C GLY A 867 -2.33 -5.41 20.39
N TYR A 868 -2.44 -5.75 19.10
CA TYR A 868 -1.45 -6.62 18.46
C TYR A 868 -0.06 -5.94 18.42
N ASP A 869 0.91 -6.55 19.10
CA ASP A 869 2.29 -6.07 19.27
C ASP A 869 2.43 -4.62 19.84
N TYR A 870 1.40 -4.02 20.44
CA TYR A 870 1.50 -2.70 21.08
C TYR A 870 0.86 -2.62 22.46
N LYS A 871 1.43 -1.78 23.33
CA LYS A 871 0.88 -1.45 24.65
C LYS A 871 1.13 0.03 24.97
N VAL A 872 0.21 0.65 25.69
CA VAL A 872 0.32 2.03 26.19
C VAL A 872 -0.12 2.08 27.64
N TRP A 873 0.68 2.76 28.47
CA TRP A 873 0.45 2.98 29.90
C TRP A 873 0.33 4.47 30.18
N GLU A 874 -0.51 4.83 31.14
CA GLU A 874 -0.65 6.18 31.68
C GLU A 874 -0.10 6.23 33.11
N ALA A 875 0.63 7.29 33.44
CA ALA A 875 1.08 7.57 34.79
C ALA A 875 -0.10 8.07 35.63
N SER A 876 -0.25 7.52 36.85
CA SER A 876 -1.26 8.02 37.79
C SER A 876 -0.88 9.42 38.28
N SER A 877 -1.74 10.41 37.99
CA SER A 877 -1.70 11.77 38.53
C SER A 877 -1.99 11.81 40.03
#